data_AF-A0A6N9CEB4-F1
#
_entry.id   AF-A0A6N9CEB4-F1
#
_cell.length_a   1.000
_cell.length_b   1.000
_cell.length_c   1.000
_cell.angle_alpha   90.00
_cell.angle_beta   90.00
_cell.angle_gamma   90.00
#
_symmetry.space_group_name_H-M   'P 1'
#
loop_
_entity.id
_entity.type
_entity.pdbx_description
1 polymer ?
#
loop_
_entity_poly.entity_id
_entity_poly.type
_entity_poly.pdbx_seq_one_letter_code
_entity_poly.pdbx_strand_id
1 'polypeptide(L)'
;MPDYQPLNISSLCNVGAEILGENANPAIGEQTFHGLPFQISAGGGCFLGFGNGASLEPTTIPLNATPKRIIVVHRLLESEIFEGDPVGRLVANYIFRYANGETVSVPIRERFEIAVVPPGWGQLPFLAWPDQQDGLHPRYEGNWSAAGNRQTEATQAGPADYYLWVWENPNPSETLESLQIVPEGPAFILAALTLGNLDEDPIPRKAMRDVTITLPQEEDAAKPFRMEVEVDRGVASYPYPLPEKSTDEFLDDERKGWGETQNNSSSPAYVEVTATPSATVTVKNHDETLGEVKWGELEEKGKVAPNERVQVEIVDTGRNWVHTTVVDDETNKPIPCRIHFRSPKGVPYAPHGHHAHVNSNNGTWHVDVGGDVRLGQISYAYTDGRCQGWLPRGEVIVDVARGYEYEPLRTKVEIKPGQRELTLRLKRWCNMNAERYFSGDTHVHFLSTQGSHTEAQGEDLNVVNLLLSQWGHLFTNTEEFIGRPTVSDDGHSIVYATQENRQHLLGHLTLLGLKEQVSPWCSDGPGEAELGGNMETTLSHWADACHAQGGTVVLPHIPNPNCEPATLIATNRVDAVEYLTEAMYGHIEYYRYLNCGYKLPLVGGTDKMTSDVPVGVYRTYVHIPDDQEFNYDNWCRSLRAGNTFLSGGPIIRLTVDGQPIGSTINLPGNGGSVEVEASAESIFPIHTLEIVQAGEVVASTSENNGARTLQLKTSLSVNQHSWIAARCGGPGYTQAVPHLDGWGRGIIAHTSPVYIAVGGEWWMFDSETANYMLTLVEGGLSYIRKTARHHRPGTVTHHHGEGDHQAFLERPFIEAQEALHRRMHQLGIPH
;
A
#
# COMPACT_ATOMS: atom_id res chain seq x y z
N MET A 1 49.19 15.79 4.27
CA MET A 1 49.05 14.38 4.69
C MET A 1 47.71 13.90 4.14
N PRO A 2 47.56 12.62 3.74
CA PRO A 2 46.23 12.11 3.40
C PRO A 2 45.29 12.23 4.60
N ASP A 3 44.00 12.43 4.35
CA ASP A 3 42.98 12.60 5.41
C ASP A 3 43.01 11.44 6.41
N TYR A 4 43.15 10.23 5.87
CA TYR A 4 43.32 8.99 6.61
C TYR A 4 44.51 8.21 6.05
N GLN A 5 45.44 7.83 6.92
CA GLN A 5 46.69 7.18 6.55
C GLN A 5 46.80 5.79 7.19
N PRO A 6 46.76 4.70 6.40
CA PRO A 6 47.07 3.38 6.90
C PRO A 6 48.51 3.33 7.44
N LEU A 7 48.68 2.73 8.62
CA LEU A 7 50.00 2.52 9.21
C LEU A 7 50.51 1.11 8.87
N ASN A 8 51.71 1.01 8.33
CA ASN A 8 52.32 -0.29 8.07
C ASN A 8 52.93 -0.88 9.34
N ILE A 9 52.26 -1.89 9.90
CA ILE A 9 52.70 -2.64 11.08
C ILE A 9 53.20 -4.05 10.74
N SER A 10 53.43 -4.37 9.47
CA SER A 10 53.76 -5.73 9.02
C SER A 10 55.00 -6.32 9.69
N SER A 11 56.01 -5.49 10.01
CA SER A 11 57.23 -5.94 10.68
C SER A 11 57.02 -6.32 12.14
N LEU A 12 55.89 -5.96 12.74
CA LEU A 12 55.51 -6.28 14.11
C LEU A 12 54.57 -7.49 14.20
N CYS A 13 53.98 -7.93 13.08
CA CYS A 13 53.04 -9.05 13.04
C CYS A 13 53.75 -10.36 13.39
N ASN A 14 53.16 -11.13 14.30
CA ASN A 14 53.76 -12.32 14.92
C ASN A 14 52.92 -13.60 14.75
N VAL A 15 51.69 -13.51 14.24
CA VAL A 15 50.79 -14.65 14.01
C VAL A 15 50.14 -14.54 12.62
N GLY A 16 49.88 -15.67 11.97
CA GLY A 16 49.19 -15.73 10.68
C GLY A 16 47.67 -15.85 10.81
N ALA A 17 47.00 -16.02 9.67
CA ALA A 17 45.54 -16.13 9.59
C ALA A 17 44.98 -17.38 10.30
N GLU A 18 45.80 -18.43 10.45
CA GLU A 18 45.45 -19.70 11.09
C GLU A 18 45.00 -19.56 12.56
N ILE A 19 45.35 -18.45 13.23
CA ILE A 19 44.90 -18.17 14.60
C ILE A 19 43.38 -17.98 14.69
N LEU A 20 42.72 -17.65 13.58
CA LEU A 20 41.27 -17.52 13.50
C LEU A 20 40.56 -18.86 13.19
N GLY A 21 41.33 -19.94 13.02
CA GLY A 21 40.87 -21.28 12.68
C GLY A 21 41.46 -21.78 11.36
N GLU A 22 41.62 -23.10 11.22
CA GLU A 22 42.31 -23.73 10.07
C GLU A 22 41.69 -23.40 8.69
N ASN A 23 40.40 -23.04 8.65
CA ASN A 23 39.68 -22.70 7.42
C ASN A 23 39.29 -21.21 7.35
N ALA A 24 39.82 -20.37 8.24
CA ALA A 24 39.53 -18.94 8.21
C ALA A 24 40.20 -18.29 7.00
N ASN A 25 39.46 -17.45 6.28
CA ASN A 25 39.96 -16.65 5.17
C ASN A 25 39.62 -15.17 5.40
N PRO A 26 40.25 -14.54 6.39
CA PRO A 26 39.90 -13.19 6.79
C PRO A 26 40.34 -12.16 5.75
N ALA A 27 39.71 -10.99 5.76
CA ALA A 27 40.16 -9.86 4.96
C ALA A 27 41.60 -9.43 5.35
N ILE A 28 42.52 -9.49 4.37
CA ILE A 28 43.94 -9.14 4.51
C ILE A 28 44.41 -8.29 3.32
N GLY A 29 45.58 -7.64 3.42
CA GLY A 29 46.08 -6.74 2.38
C GLY A 29 45.51 -5.32 2.49
N GLU A 30 45.41 -4.62 1.36
CA GLU A 30 44.73 -3.33 1.29
C GLU A 30 43.23 -3.54 1.46
N GLN A 31 42.64 -2.90 2.46
CA GLN A 31 41.23 -3.05 2.81
C GLN A 31 40.59 -1.67 2.99
N THR A 32 39.28 -1.61 2.73
CA THR A 32 38.46 -0.43 2.99
C THR A 32 37.28 -0.84 3.84
N PHE A 33 37.22 -0.35 5.08
CA PHE A 33 36.10 -0.58 6.00
C PHE A 33 35.47 0.77 6.34
N HIS A 34 34.15 0.92 6.22
CA HIS A 34 33.47 2.21 6.43
C HIS A 34 34.07 3.37 5.59
N GLY A 35 34.57 3.08 4.38
CA GLY A 35 35.27 4.07 3.54
C GLY A 35 36.65 4.51 4.04
N LEU A 36 37.15 3.89 5.10
CA LEU A 36 38.47 4.17 5.69
C LEU A 36 39.49 3.15 5.18
N PRO A 37 40.68 3.59 4.74
CA PRO A 37 41.70 2.69 4.22
C PRO A 37 42.45 2.01 5.37
N PHE A 38 42.81 0.74 5.19
CA PHE A 38 43.64 -0.04 6.10
C PHE A 38 44.65 -0.89 5.33
N GLN A 39 45.79 -1.19 5.97
CA GLN A 39 46.79 -2.11 5.44
C GLN A 39 46.98 -3.24 6.45
N ILE A 40 46.39 -4.39 6.16
CA ILE A 40 46.57 -5.62 6.92
C ILE A 40 47.69 -6.43 6.25
N SER A 41 48.57 -7.06 7.03
CA SER A 41 49.70 -7.78 6.45
C SER A 41 49.24 -9.06 5.75
N ALA A 42 49.73 -9.28 4.52
CA ALA A 42 49.41 -10.46 3.70
C ALA A 42 50.54 -11.51 3.67
N GLY A 43 51.55 -11.38 4.55
CA GLY A 43 52.68 -12.32 4.67
C GLY A 43 52.42 -13.48 5.64
N GLY A 44 53.47 -14.25 5.98
CA GLY A 44 53.36 -15.36 6.95
C GLY A 44 53.03 -14.94 8.38
N GLY A 45 53.14 -13.65 8.72
CA GLY A 45 52.55 -13.05 9.91
C GLY A 45 51.58 -11.95 9.46
N CYS A 46 50.29 -12.15 9.73
CA CYS A 46 49.20 -11.25 9.33
C CYS A 46 48.85 -10.23 10.41
N PHE A 47 48.96 -10.63 11.68
CA PHE A 47 48.43 -9.87 12.81
C PHE A 47 49.43 -9.74 13.96
N LEU A 48 49.20 -8.74 14.79
CA LEU A 48 49.75 -8.64 16.15
C LEU A 48 48.83 -9.42 17.10
N GLY A 49 49.20 -10.66 17.41
CA GLY A 49 48.46 -11.55 18.30
C GLY A 49 48.99 -11.53 19.73
N PHE A 50 48.05 -11.57 20.67
CA PHE A 50 48.30 -11.65 22.10
C PHE A 50 47.45 -12.76 22.75
N GLY A 51 48.05 -13.51 23.67
CA GLY A 51 47.40 -14.67 24.28
C GLY A 51 47.41 -15.91 23.37
N ASN A 52 46.90 -17.03 23.91
CA ASN A 52 46.72 -18.34 23.27
C ASN A 52 47.65 -18.67 22.08
N GLY A 53 48.90 -19.08 22.35
CA GLY A 53 49.88 -19.44 21.31
C GLY A 53 50.68 -18.27 20.71
N ALA A 54 50.38 -17.03 21.08
CA ALA A 54 51.10 -15.81 20.70
C ALA A 54 51.93 -15.20 21.87
N SER A 55 52.42 -13.97 21.70
CA SER A 55 53.21 -13.25 22.71
C SER A 55 52.33 -12.67 23.83
N LEU A 56 52.83 -12.68 25.07
CA LEU A 56 52.26 -11.89 26.17
C LEU A 56 53.09 -10.62 26.48
N GLU A 57 54.21 -10.42 25.77
CA GLU A 57 55.07 -9.27 25.99
C GLU A 57 54.45 -7.99 25.40
N PRO A 58 54.50 -6.85 26.13
CA PRO A 58 54.06 -5.57 25.61
C PRO A 58 54.77 -5.22 24.31
N THR A 59 54.01 -4.78 23.30
CA THR A 59 54.57 -4.43 21.98
C THR A 59 54.34 -2.95 21.68
N THR A 60 55.40 -2.26 21.25
CA THR A 60 55.37 -0.83 20.93
C THR A 60 55.32 -0.60 19.43
N ILE A 61 54.28 0.10 18.99
CA ILE A 61 54.06 0.51 17.60
C ILE A 61 54.55 1.96 17.47
N PRO A 62 55.59 2.24 16.67
CA PRO A 62 56.05 3.60 16.44
C PRO A 62 55.03 4.37 15.58
N LEU A 63 54.71 5.60 15.98
CA LEU A 63 53.74 6.47 15.31
C LEU A 63 54.40 7.72 14.73
N ASN A 64 55.09 8.49 15.58
CA ASN A 64 55.77 9.75 15.23
C ASN A 64 54.91 10.72 14.38
N ALA A 65 53.66 10.91 14.79
CA ALA A 65 52.69 11.72 14.06
C ALA A 65 51.78 12.50 15.03
N THR A 66 51.01 13.46 14.51
CA THR A 66 50.02 14.24 15.28
C THR A 66 48.59 13.93 14.80
N PRO A 67 48.13 12.65 14.89
CA PRO A 67 46.80 12.30 14.43
C PRO A 67 45.74 12.91 15.34
N LYS A 68 44.59 13.29 14.77
CA LYS A 68 43.38 13.69 15.51
C LYS A 68 42.65 12.47 16.06
N ARG A 69 42.70 11.37 15.32
CA ARG A 69 42.06 10.09 15.63
C ARG A 69 42.98 8.92 15.27
N ILE A 70 42.91 7.83 16.02
CA ILE A 70 43.52 6.55 15.62
C ILE A 70 42.40 5.51 15.54
N ILE A 71 42.26 4.87 14.39
CA ILE A 71 41.29 3.79 14.20
C ILE A 71 42.06 2.47 14.28
N VAL A 72 41.68 1.62 15.23
CA VAL A 72 42.28 0.32 15.46
C VAL A 72 41.35 -0.78 14.96
N VAL A 73 41.87 -1.66 14.11
CA VAL A 73 41.17 -2.87 13.66
C VAL A 73 41.65 -4.03 14.51
N HIS A 74 40.77 -4.61 15.31
CA HIS A 74 41.09 -5.70 16.22
C HIS A 74 39.87 -6.60 16.46
N ARG A 75 40.12 -7.80 16.98
CA ARG A 75 39.06 -8.74 17.40
C ARG A 75 39.52 -9.58 18.58
N LEU A 76 38.55 -9.97 19.40
CA LEU A 76 38.74 -10.95 20.45
C LEU A 76 38.66 -12.36 19.85
N LEU A 77 39.43 -13.30 20.37
CA LEU A 77 39.46 -14.69 19.89
C LEU A 77 38.56 -15.60 20.71
N GLU A 78 38.30 -15.25 21.97
CA GLU A 78 37.54 -16.07 22.91
C GLU A 78 36.67 -15.20 23.83
N SER A 79 35.53 -15.72 24.26
CA SER A 79 34.57 -15.03 25.13
C SER A 79 33.91 -16.04 26.05
N GLU A 80 33.88 -15.74 27.35
CA GLU A 80 33.18 -16.54 28.37
C GLU A 80 31.82 -15.91 28.74
N ILE A 81 31.41 -14.81 28.08
CA ILE A 81 30.15 -14.09 28.42
C ILE A 81 28.93 -15.02 28.39
N PHE A 82 28.86 -15.92 27.41
CA PHE A 82 27.75 -16.88 27.30
C PHE A 82 27.83 -18.02 28.34
N GLU A 83 28.95 -18.14 29.04
CA GLU A 83 29.17 -19.08 30.14
C GLU A 83 28.87 -18.43 31.51
N GLY A 84 28.52 -17.15 31.54
CA GLY A 84 28.12 -16.39 32.74
C GLY A 84 29.10 -15.31 33.17
N ASP A 85 30.15 -15.07 32.38
CA ASP A 85 31.16 -14.07 32.69
C ASP A 85 30.65 -12.62 32.51
N PRO A 86 31.16 -11.66 33.30
CA PRO A 86 30.67 -10.28 33.24
C PRO A 86 31.15 -9.55 31.99
N VAL A 87 30.23 -8.75 31.42
CA VAL A 87 30.55 -7.78 30.35
C VAL A 87 31.55 -6.73 30.86
N GLY A 88 32.53 -6.37 30.03
CA GLY A 88 33.53 -5.35 30.36
C GLY A 88 34.82 -5.87 30.98
N ARG A 89 35.08 -7.19 30.90
CA ARG A 89 36.37 -7.79 31.29
C ARG A 89 37.52 -7.09 30.55
N LEU A 90 38.59 -6.77 31.29
CA LEU A 90 39.78 -6.14 30.72
C LEU A 90 40.52 -7.13 29.82
N VAL A 91 40.80 -6.73 28.58
CA VAL A 91 41.54 -7.49 27.56
C VAL A 91 42.97 -6.99 27.46
N ALA A 92 43.15 -5.67 27.40
CA ALA A 92 44.46 -5.02 27.28
C ALA A 92 44.42 -3.56 27.76
N ASN A 93 45.59 -2.96 28.00
CA ASN A 93 45.76 -1.52 28.08
C ASN A 93 46.51 -1.01 26.85
N TYR A 94 45.95 -0.02 26.16
CA TYR A 94 46.58 0.67 25.05
C TYR A 94 47.15 1.99 25.57
N ILE A 95 48.48 2.11 25.58
CA ILE A 95 49.21 3.24 26.17
C ILE A 95 49.79 4.10 25.05
N PHE A 96 49.20 5.28 24.86
CA PHE A 96 49.63 6.30 23.90
C PHE A 96 50.68 7.21 24.56
N ARG A 97 51.89 7.27 23.99
CA ARG A 97 53.03 8.05 24.53
C ARG A 97 53.33 9.24 23.62
N TYR A 98 53.37 10.44 24.19
CA TYR A 98 53.73 11.68 23.49
C TYR A 98 55.23 11.95 23.60
N ALA A 99 55.78 12.66 22.62
CA ALA A 99 57.19 13.04 22.58
C ALA A 99 57.62 13.95 23.75
N ASN A 100 56.67 14.62 24.41
CA ASN A 100 56.90 15.42 25.61
C ASN A 100 56.99 14.58 26.91
N GLY A 101 56.80 13.25 26.83
CA GLY A 101 56.83 12.31 27.95
C GLY A 101 55.47 12.03 28.60
N GLU A 102 54.40 12.74 28.21
CA GLU A 102 53.04 12.45 28.68
C GLU A 102 52.53 11.12 28.12
N THR A 103 51.64 10.46 28.88
CA THR A 103 51.05 9.19 28.48
C THR A 103 49.56 9.14 28.77
N VAL A 104 48.79 8.58 27.84
CA VAL A 104 47.37 8.28 28.02
C VAL A 104 47.19 6.76 27.95
N SER A 105 46.66 6.16 29.01
CA SER A 105 46.36 4.73 29.07
C SER A 105 44.86 4.51 28.94
N VAL A 106 44.46 3.68 27.96
CA VAL A 106 43.05 3.35 27.72
C VAL A 106 42.83 1.85 27.91
N PRO A 107 41.88 1.43 28.78
CA PRO A 107 41.53 0.02 28.91
C PRO A 107 40.71 -0.42 27.70
N ILE A 108 41.09 -1.55 27.11
CA ILE A 108 40.35 -2.26 26.08
C ILE A 108 39.59 -3.40 26.75
N ARG A 109 38.27 -3.35 26.67
CA ARG A 109 37.37 -4.24 27.40
C ARG A 109 36.48 -4.98 26.43
N GLU A 110 36.22 -6.23 26.77
CA GLU A 110 35.28 -7.07 26.05
C GLU A 110 33.88 -6.41 26.02
N ARG A 111 33.26 -6.41 24.83
CA ARG A 111 31.97 -5.79 24.52
C ARG A 111 31.93 -4.27 24.63
N PHE A 112 33.04 -3.58 24.88
CA PHE A 112 33.15 -2.13 24.76
C PHE A 112 33.98 -1.77 23.53
N GLU A 113 35.29 -1.87 23.60
CA GLU A 113 36.19 -1.52 22.50
C GLU A 113 36.43 -2.71 21.57
N ILE A 114 36.31 -3.94 22.07
CA ILE A 114 36.59 -5.17 21.30
C ILE A 114 35.55 -6.26 21.62
N ALA A 115 35.27 -7.15 20.67
CA ALA A 115 34.41 -8.32 20.90
C ALA A 115 34.84 -9.51 20.02
N VAL A 116 34.22 -10.66 20.27
CA VAL A 116 34.40 -11.92 19.52
C VAL A 116 33.61 -11.89 18.21
N VAL A 117 34.10 -12.61 17.19
CA VAL A 117 33.44 -12.78 15.89
C VAL A 117 33.28 -14.28 15.58
N PRO A 118 32.07 -14.76 15.24
CA PRO A 118 30.81 -14.00 15.13
C PRO A 118 30.22 -13.62 16.50
N PRO A 119 29.54 -12.47 16.61
CA PRO A 119 28.82 -12.11 17.83
C PRO A 119 27.50 -12.87 17.95
N GLY A 120 27.04 -13.09 19.18
CA GLY A 120 25.63 -13.48 19.41
C GLY A 120 24.67 -12.33 19.07
N TRP A 121 23.39 -12.65 18.86
CA TRP A 121 22.37 -11.64 18.57
C TRP A 121 22.29 -10.58 19.69
N GLY A 122 22.36 -9.29 19.33
CA GLY A 122 22.44 -8.18 20.27
C GLY A 122 23.78 -8.02 21.00
N GLN A 123 24.82 -8.77 20.62
CA GLN A 123 26.13 -8.80 21.30
C GLN A 123 27.25 -7.98 20.61
N LEU A 124 26.92 -6.93 19.86
CA LEU A 124 27.92 -6.01 19.27
C LEU A 124 28.62 -5.15 20.34
N PRO A 125 29.91 -4.78 20.17
CA PRO A 125 30.61 -3.93 21.14
C PRO A 125 30.01 -2.51 21.22
N PHE A 126 30.07 -1.87 22.39
CA PHE A 126 29.45 -0.56 22.64
C PHE A 126 30.19 0.64 22.04
N LEU A 127 31.51 0.53 21.84
CA LEU A 127 32.40 1.62 21.42
C LEU A 127 33.16 1.30 20.13
N ALA A 128 32.82 0.19 19.47
CA ALA A 128 33.44 -0.23 18.23
C ALA A 128 32.38 -0.67 17.21
N TRP A 129 32.76 -0.59 15.93
CA TRP A 129 31.88 -0.89 14.81
C TRP A 129 32.33 -2.17 14.12
N PRO A 130 31.41 -2.99 13.58
CA PRO A 130 31.80 -4.08 12.69
C PRO A 130 32.55 -3.51 11.47
N ASP A 131 33.40 -4.30 10.84
CA ASP A 131 34.09 -3.94 9.59
C ASP A 131 33.16 -3.76 8.37
N GLN A 132 31.98 -4.38 8.39
CA GLN A 132 30.93 -4.17 7.40
C GLN A 132 30.03 -2.97 7.74
N GLN A 133 29.40 -2.40 6.72
CA GLN A 133 28.47 -1.27 6.83
C GLN A 133 27.02 -1.74 6.74
N ASP A 134 26.12 -1.08 7.48
CA ASP A 134 24.69 -1.22 7.28
C ASP A 134 24.34 -0.93 5.81
N GLY A 135 23.30 -1.59 5.31
CA GLY A 135 22.99 -1.57 3.88
C GLY A 135 21.49 -1.60 3.60
N LEU A 136 21.16 -1.48 2.32
CA LEU A 136 19.80 -1.64 1.83
C LEU A 136 19.63 -3.03 1.23
N HIS A 137 18.42 -3.58 1.37
CA HIS A 137 18.05 -4.76 0.61
C HIS A 137 18.05 -4.47 -0.90
N PRO A 138 18.09 -5.48 -1.78
CA PRO A 138 17.74 -5.26 -3.17
C PRO A 138 16.25 -4.90 -3.29
N ARG A 139 15.95 -3.74 -3.87
CA ARG A 139 14.59 -3.16 -3.87
C ARG A 139 13.61 -3.90 -4.79
N TYR A 140 14.06 -4.26 -5.99
CA TYR A 140 13.16 -4.71 -7.07
C TYR A 140 13.13 -6.23 -7.28
N GLU A 141 14.12 -6.96 -6.77
CA GLU A 141 14.26 -8.40 -6.96
C GLU A 141 14.85 -9.09 -5.72
N GLY A 142 14.69 -10.41 -5.61
CA GLY A 142 15.28 -11.16 -4.50
C GLY A 142 14.59 -12.48 -4.23
N ASN A 143 15.12 -13.21 -3.24
CA ASN A 143 14.57 -14.50 -2.84
C ASN A 143 13.17 -14.36 -2.23
N TRP A 144 12.27 -15.26 -2.60
CA TRP A 144 10.91 -15.31 -2.07
C TRP A 144 10.86 -15.39 -0.53
N SER A 145 11.76 -16.18 0.08
CA SER A 145 11.85 -16.32 1.54
C SER A 145 12.20 -15.02 2.26
N ALA A 146 12.72 -14.02 1.56
CA ALA A 146 13.07 -12.71 2.10
C ALA A 146 12.02 -11.63 1.80
N ALA A 147 10.90 -11.95 1.12
CA ALA A 147 9.92 -10.94 0.71
C ALA A 147 9.36 -10.12 1.87
N GLY A 148 9.11 -10.74 3.03
CA GLY A 148 8.73 -10.04 4.26
C GLY A 148 9.84 -9.12 4.78
N ASN A 149 11.05 -9.66 4.97
CA ASN A 149 12.16 -8.89 5.53
C ASN A 149 12.60 -7.73 4.62
N ARG A 150 12.50 -7.87 3.29
CA ARG A 150 12.82 -6.80 2.33
C ARG A 150 11.93 -5.55 2.49
N GLN A 151 10.72 -5.68 3.04
CA GLN A 151 9.86 -4.53 3.33
C GLN A 151 10.42 -3.63 4.44
N THR A 152 11.38 -4.14 5.23
CA THR A 152 12.11 -3.31 6.21
C THR A 152 13.13 -2.38 5.55
N GLU A 153 13.39 -2.57 4.24
CA GLU A 153 14.32 -1.84 3.37
C GLU A 153 15.80 -1.89 3.78
N ALA A 154 16.11 -1.98 5.07
CA ALA A 154 17.45 -1.89 5.63
C ALA A 154 17.93 -3.21 6.24
N THR A 155 19.25 -3.40 6.22
CA THR A 155 19.94 -4.52 6.86
C THR A 155 21.00 -4.00 7.82
N GLN A 156 20.96 -4.51 9.06
CA GLN A 156 22.03 -4.30 10.02
C GLN A 156 23.27 -5.13 9.64
N ALA A 157 24.43 -4.50 9.61
CA ALA A 157 25.71 -5.16 9.41
C ALA A 157 26.20 -5.89 10.66
N GLY A 158 26.79 -7.07 10.44
CA GLY A 158 27.60 -7.78 11.43
C GLY A 158 29.08 -7.69 11.07
N PRO A 159 30.00 -8.02 12.00
CA PRO A 159 31.40 -8.14 11.65
C PRO A 159 31.61 -9.37 10.74
N ALA A 160 32.30 -9.19 9.63
CA ALA A 160 32.83 -10.30 8.84
C ALA A 160 34.04 -10.90 9.58
N ASP A 161 35.02 -10.06 9.89
CA ASP A 161 36.27 -10.49 10.49
C ASP A 161 36.64 -9.66 11.72
N TYR A 162 36.39 -8.34 11.70
CA TYR A 162 36.96 -7.42 12.69
C TYR A 162 35.98 -6.40 13.28
N TYR A 163 36.45 -5.75 14.34
CA TYR A 163 35.87 -4.53 14.87
C TYR A 163 36.83 -3.35 14.72
N LEU A 164 36.26 -2.17 14.48
CA LEU A 164 36.93 -0.89 14.38
C LEU A 164 36.66 -0.09 15.65
N TRP A 165 37.70 0.15 16.44
CA TRP A 165 37.64 1.06 17.59
C TRP A 165 38.29 2.39 17.25
N VAL A 166 37.61 3.50 17.55
CA VAL A 166 38.10 4.85 17.27
C VAL A 166 38.56 5.51 18.56
N TRP A 167 39.85 5.85 18.63
CA TRP A 167 40.43 6.62 19.72
C TRP A 167 40.57 8.10 19.34
N GLU A 168 40.05 8.98 20.20
CA GLU A 168 40.23 10.43 20.12
C GLU A 168 41.53 10.83 20.82
N ASN A 169 42.42 11.50 20.08
CA ASN A 169 43.66 12.03 20.64
C ASN A 169 43.33 13.28 21.48
N PRO A 170 43.49 13.25 22.82
CA PRO A 170 43.18 14.41 23.67
C PRO A 170 44.13 15.59 23.46
N ASN A 171 45.34 15.35 22.95
CA ASN A 171 46.39 16.36 22.72
C ASN A 171 46.87 16.32 21.25
N PRO A 172 46.04 16.70 20.26
CA PRO A 172 46.37 16.54 18.84
C PRO A 172 47.43 17.51 18.32
N SER A 173 47.87 18.49 19.13
CA SER A 173 49.00 19.37 18.83
C SER A 173 50.35 18.76 19.19
N GLU A 174 50.37 17.77 20.08
CA GLU A 174 51.58 17.10 20.54
C GLU A 174 51.88 15.88 19.67
N THR A 175 53.16 15.70 19.31
CA THR A 175 53.58 14.51 18.55
C THR A 175 53.40 13.27 19.40
N LEU A 176 52.60 12.34 18.90
CA LEU A 176 52.45 11.02 19.46
C LEU A 176 53.60 10.14 18.96
N GLU A 177 54.49 9.76 19.86
CA GLU A 177 55.71 9.00 19.54
C GLU A 177 55.37 7.53 19.26
N SER A 178 54.54 6.93 20.11
CA SER A 178 54.21 5.50 20.01
C SER A 178 52.89 5.12 20.67
N LEU A 179 52.36 3.96 20.27
CA LEU A 179 51.29 3.23 20.95
C LEU A 179 51.86 1.91 21.46
N GLN A 180 51.81 1.69 22.77
CA GLN A 180 52.20 0.43 23.39
C GLN A 180 50.96 -0.40 23.75
N ILE A 181 50.92 -1.63 23.27
CA ILE A 181 49.86 -2.61 23.58
C ILE A 181 50.34 -3.47 24.75
N VAL A 182 49.59 -3.46 25.87
CA VAL A 182 49.88 -4.26 27.07
C VAL A 182 48.73 -5.27 27.26
N PRO A 183 48.91 -6.55 26.91
CA PRO A 183 47.85 -7.56 27.10
C PRO A 183 47.64 -7.88 28.58
N GLU A 184 46.39 -8.04 29.02
CA GLU A 184 46.02 -8.29 30.42
C GLU A 184 45.01 -9.42 30.59
N GLY A 185 44.26 -9.76 29.53
CA GLY A 185 43.11 -10.65 29.61
C GLY A 185 43.03 -11.66 28.46
N PRO A 186 41.81 -11.98 27.98
CA PRO A 186 41.58 -12.98 26.94
C PRO A 186 42.37 -12.73 25.65
N ALA A 187 42.58 -13.79 24.88
CA ALA A 187 43.36 -13.71 23.65
C ALA A 187 42.67 -12.84 22.59
N PHE A 188 43.46 -12.02 21.89
CA PHE A 188 42.98 -11.10 20.87
C PHE A 188 44.05 -10.84 19.80
N ILE A 189 43.62 -10.29 18.66
CA ILE A 189 44.52 -9.84 17.60
C ILE A 189 44.27 -8.37 17.27
N LEU A 190 45.33 -7.69 16.84
CA LEU A 190 45.29 -6.39 16.19
C LEU A 190 45.72 -6.58 14.73
N ALA A 191 44.85 -6.22 13.79
CA ALA A 191 45.05 -6.43 12.36
C ALA A 191 45.65 -5.21 11.64
N ALA A 192 45.20 -3.99 11.97
CA ALA A 192 45.68 -2.76 11.35
C ALA A 192 45.43 -1.52 12.22
N LEU A 193 46.10 -0.42 11.88
CA LEU A 193 45.80 0.92 12.37
C LEU A 193 45.74 1.91 11.22
N THR A 194 44.88 2.92 11.36
CA THR A 194 44.80 4.07 10.46
C THR A 194 44.80 5.36 11.25
N LEU A 195 45.65 6.29 10.84
CA LEU A 195 45.79 7.62 11.44
C LEU A 195 44.85 8.59 10.74
N GLY A 196 43.89 9.16 11.47
CA GLY A 196 42.99 10.20 11.00
C GLY A 196 43.56 11.58 11.30
N ASN A 197 43.71 12.41 10.26
CA ASN A 197 44.26 13.77 10.35
C ASN A 197 43.18 14.85 10.35
N LEU A 198 41.92 14.48 10.08
CA LEU A 198 40.78 15.39 10.08
C LEU A 198 40.15 15.53 11.47
N ASP A 199 39.57 16.70 11.74
CA ASP A 199 38.85 17.00 12.98
C ASP A 199 37.36 16.62 12.83
N GLU A 200 37.10 15.31 12.73
CA GLU A 200 35.78 14.72 12.55
C GLU A 200 35.71 13.33 13.19
N ASP A 201 34.49 12.81 13.38
CA ASP A 201 34.30 11.40 13.70
C ASP A 201 34.40 10.57 12.39
N PRO A 202 35.32 9.58 12.29
CA PRO A 202 35.55 8.83 11.04
C PRO A 202 34.36 7.97 10.61
N ILE A 203 33.48 7.61 11.55
CA ILE A 203 32.21 6.92 11.33
C ILE A 203 31.10 7.86 11.80
N PRO A 204 30.05 8.14 10.99
CA PRO A 204 29.05 9.16 11.30
C PRO A 204 28.31 8.88 12.61
N ARG A 205 28.21 9.91 13.46
CA ARG A 205 27.41 9.87 14.70
C ARG A 205 26.16 10.75 14.66
N LYS A 206 26.00 11.56 13.61
CA LYS A 206 24.84 12.43 13.41
C LYS A 206 23.67 11.61 12.84
N ALA A 207 22.45 12.02 13.16
CA ALA A 207 21.26 11.45 12.54
C ALA A 207 21.18 11.83 11.05
N MET A 208 20.43 11.03 10.28
CA MET A 208 20.14 11.32 8.88
C MET A 208 19.39 12.65 8.71
N ARG A 209 19.64 13.31 7.59
CA ARG A 209 18.97 14.55 7.18
C ARG A 209 18.31 14.37 5.83
N ASP A 210 17.18 15.04 5.65
CA ASP A 210 16.45 15.06 4.38
C ASP A 210 17.23 15.88 3.35
N VAL A 211 17.54 15.25 2.22
CA VAL A 211 18.26 15.84 1.10
C VAL A 211 17.40 15.76 -0.15
N THR A 212 17.21 16.89 -0.83
CA THR A 212 16.59 16.91 -2.17
C THR A 212 17.65 16.95 -3.26
N ILE A 213 17.38 16.25 -4.35
CA ILE A 213 18.21 16.20 -5.55
C ILE A 213 17.38 16.70 -6.73
N THR A 214 17.92 17.67 -7.47
CA THR A 214 17.33 18.20 -8.70
C THR A 214 18.33 18.02 -9.84
N LEU A 215 17.84 17.61 -11.01
CA LEU A 215 18.63 17.46 -12.22
C LEU A 215 18.29 18.62 -13.18
N PRO A 216 19.13 19.66 -13.33
CA PRO A 216 18.78 20.83 -14.14
C PRO A 216 18.79 20.57 -15.65
N GLN A 217 19.45 19.50 -16.11
CA GLN A 217 19.45 19.10 -17.51
C GLN A 217 18.26 18.20 -17.81
N GLU A 218 17.44 18.60 -18.78
CA GLU A 218 16.22 17.90 -19.18
C GLU A 218 16.48 16.43 -19.59
N GLU A 219 17.61 16.16 -20.23
CA GLU A 219 17.98 14.80 -20.66
C GLU A 219 18.22 13.83 -19.50
N ASP A 220 18.57 14.34 -18.32
CA ASP A 220 18.71 13.55 -17.10
C ASP A 220 17.42 13.55 -16.28
N ALA A 221 16.74 14.70 -16.19
CA ALA A 221 15.50 14.87 -15.45
C ALA A 221 14.38 13.97 -15.98
N ALA A 222 14.16 13.95 -17.30
CA ALA A 222 13.06 13.24 -17.95
C ALA A 222 13.26 11.71 -18.03
N LYS A 223 14.42 11.18 -17.63
CA LYS A 223 14.66 9.72 -17.60
C LYS A 223 13.70 9.05 -16.60
N PRO A 224 13.23 7.81 -16.88
CA PRO A 224 12.50 7.02 -15.90
C PRO A 224 13.27 6.91 -14.59
N PHE A 225 12.57 7.07 -13.46
CA PHE A 225 13.18 7.11 -12.14
C PHE A 225 13.97 5.82 -11.85
N ARG A 226 15.31 5.95 -11.74
CA ARG A 226 16.23 4.89 -11.29
C ARG A 226 17.45 5.51 -10.62
N MET A 227 17.20 6.48 -9.74
CA MET A 227 18.22 7.19 -9.01
C MET A 227 18.81 6.33 -7.89
N GLU A 228 20.12 6.41 -7.71
CA GLU A 228 20.87 5.77 -6.64
C GLU A 228 21.78 6.81 -5.99
N VAL A 229 21.98 6.69 -4.68
CA VAL A 229 22.86 7.58 -3.93
C VAL A 229 23.81 6.74 -3.09
N GLU A 230 25.10 6.93 -3.32
CA GLU A 230 26.16 6.26 -2.59
C GLU A 230 26.89 7.26 -1.69
N VAL A 231 27.33 6.80 -0.52
CA VAL A 231 28.10 7.60 0.42
C VAL A 231 29.29 6.79 0.89
N ASP A 232 30.51 7.27 0.62
CA ASP A 232 31.73 6.51 0.90
C ASP A 232 31.96 6.27 2.42
N ARG A 233 31.69 7.30 3.23
CA ARG A 233 31.82 7.30 4.70
C ARG A 233 30.51 7.71 5.36
N GLY A 234 29.48 6.91 5.13
CA GLY A 234 28.15 7.08 5.70
C GLY A 234 27.12 6.18 5.03
N VAL A 235 25.85 6.51 5.20
CA VAL A 235 24.74 5.73 4.67
C VAL A 235 23.66 6.64 4.08
N ALA A 236 22.96 6.11 3.08
CA ALA A 236 21.80 6.74 2.46
C ALA A 236 20.62 5.76 2.43
N SER A 237 19.40 6.30 2.55
CA SER A 237 18.17 5.54 2.26
C SER A 237 18.01 5.32 0.76
N TYR A 238 16.93 4.66 0.33
CA TYR A 238 16.55 4.74 -1.08
C TYR A 238 16.18 6.18 -1.45
N PRO A 239 16.52 6.61 -2.69
CA PRO A 239 15.92 7.77 -3.29
C PRO A 239 14.45 7.51 -3.64
N TYR A 240 13.62 8.54 -3.51
CA TYR A 240 12.22 8.55 -3.96
C TYR A 240 11.94 9.77 -4.83
N PRO A 241 11.14 9.65 -5.90
CA PRO A 241 10.71 10.80 -6.68
C PRO A 241 9.84 11.71 -5.80
N LEU A 242 10.01 13.01 -5.95
CA LEU A 242 9.14 14.03 -5.38
C LEU A 242 8.13 14.51 -6.43
N PRO A 243 7.01 15.13 -6.01
CA PRO A 243 6.03 15.69 -6.94
C PRO A 243 6.62 16.73 -7.90
N GLU A 244 6.07 16.79 -9.12
CA GLU A 244 6.43 17.82 -10.12
C GLU A 244 5.75 19.16 -9.85
N LYS A 245 4.53 19.14 -9.28
CA LYS A 245 3.75 20.35 -9.02
C LYS A 245 4.41 21.19 -7.94
N SER A 246 4.34 22.50 -8.12
CA SER A 246 4.68 23.46 -7.07
C SER A 246 3.75 23.33 -5.87
N THR A 247 4.16 23.87 -4.72
CA THR A 247 3.32 23.93 -3.52
C THR A 247 1.97 24.60 -3.79
N ASP A 248 1.96 25.72 -4.52
CA ASP A 248 0.74 26.48 -4.79
C ASP A 248 -0.21 25.71 -5.71
N GLU A 249 0.32 25.10 -6.79
CA GLU A 249 -0.48 24.22 -7.66
C GLU A 249 -1.08 23.05 -6.88
N PHE A 250 -0.35 22.44 -5.94
CA PHE A 250 -0.88 21.37 -5.11
C PHE A 250 -1.99 21.83 -4.16
N LEU A 251 -1.85 23.02 -3.56
CA LEU A 251 -2.84 23.62 -2.66
C LEU A 251 -4.14 24.01 -3.40
N ASP A 252 -4.02 24.44 -4.65
CA ASP A 252 -5.13 24.87 -5.50
C ASP A 252 -5.78 23.72 -6.28
N ASP A 253 -5.14 22.56 -6.36
CA ASP A 253 -5.67 21.37 -7.04
C ASP A 253 -7.02 20.90 -6.45
N GLU A 254 -7.93 20.47 -7.33
CA GLU A 254 -9.29 20.06 -6.96
C GLU A 254 -9.34 18.67 -6.31
N ARG A 255 -8.26 17.87 -6.36
CA ARG A 255 -8.14 16.53 -5.76
C ARG A 255 -7.62 16.58 -4.32
N LYS A 256 -8.07 17.56 -3.54
CA LYS A 256 -7.69 17.70 -2.12
C LYS A 256 -8.01 16.43 -1.36
N GLY A 257 -7.04 15.92 -0.62
CA GLY A 257 -7.16 14.65 0.07
C GLY A 257 -7.38 13.46 -0.85
N TRP A 258 -7.17 13.51 -2.17
CA TRP A 258 -7.39 12.38 -3.09
C TRP A 258 -6.18 12.12 -4.00
N GLY A 259 -5.00 12.28 -3.40
CA GLY A 259 -3.72 11.97 -4.03
C GLY A 259 -3.15 13.08 -4.91
N GLU A 260 -2.10 12.72 -5.63
CA GLU A 260 -1.43 13.53 -6.64
C GLU A 260 -0.83 12.59 -7.69
N THR A 261 -0.74 12.99 -8.95
CA THR A 261 -0.16 12.16 -10.02
C THR A 261 1.26 11.73 -9.66
N GLN A 262 1.60 10.46 -9.93
CA GLN A 262 2.95 9.94 -9.72
C GLN A 262 3.95 10.61 -10.67
N ASN A 263 4.99 11.23 -10.10
CA ASN A 263 6.19 11.57 -10.85
C ASN A 263 6.98 10.30 -11.17
N ASN A 264 7.08 9.97 -12.46
CA ASN A 264 7.86 8.82 -12.96
C ASN A 264 9.24 9.24 -13.49
N SER A 265 9.55 10.53 -13.48
CA SER A 265 10.82 11.10 -13.91
C SER A 265 11.85 11.09 -12.78
N SER A 266 13.12 11.37 -13.10
CA SER A 266 14.24 11.30 -12.17
C SER A 266 14.44 12.57 -11.35
N SER A 267 13.60 13.60 -11.51
CA SER A 267 13.74 14.88 -10.83
C SER A 267 12.38 15.56 -10.60
N PRO A 268 12.15 16.22 -9.46
CA PRO A 268 12.99 16.22 -8.27
C PRO A 268 12.90 14.87 -7.53
N ALA A 269 13.90 14.59 -6.71
CA ALA A 269 13.95 13.41 -5.85
C ALA A 269 14.37 13.80 -4.43
N TYR A 270 14.14 12.92 -3.46
CA TYR A 270 14.73 13.05 -2.12
C TYR A 270 15.31 11.74 -1.62
N VAL A 271 16.24 11.87 -0.68
CA VAL A 271 16.92 10.77 0.01
C VAL A 271 17.26 11.24 1.42
N GLU A 272 17.37 10.32 2.37
CA GLU A 272 17.88 10.61 3.71
C GLU A 272 19.36 10.20 3.78
N VAL A 273 20.23 11.09 4.23
CA VAL A 273 21.68 10.87 4.27
C VAL A 273 22.26 11.19 5.63
N THR A 274 23.13 10.32 6.13
CA THR A 274 24.07 10.64 7.22
C THR A 274 25.49 10.30 6.81
N ALA A 275 26.41 11.23 7.03
CA ALA A 275 27.80 11.09 6.62
C ALA A 275 28.75 11.93 7.48
N THR A 276 30.04 11.61 7.43
CA THR A 276 31.10 12.45 8.00
C THR A 276 31.38 13.65 7.09
N PRO A 277 31.82 14.83 7.58
CA PRO A 277 32.05 16.00 6.74
C PRO A 277 32.95 15.76 5.52
N SER A 278 33.98 14.92 5.63
CA SER A 278 34.86 14.58 4.51
C SER A 278 34.28 13.60 3.49
N ALA A 279 33.10 13.02 3.76
CA ALA A 279 32.47 12.02 2.89
C ALA A 279 32.06 12.62 1.54
N THR A 280 32.12 11.78 0.51
CA THR A 280 31.57 12.06 -0.83
C THR A 280 30.19 11.42 -0.94
N VAL A 281 29.20 12.23 -1.29
CA VAL A 281 27.87 11.79 -1.73
C VAL A 281 27.86 11.75 -3.25
N THR A 282 27.70 10.56 -3.82
CA THR A 282 27.68 10.32 -5.27
C THR A 282 26.25 10.09 -5.73
N VAL A 283 25.76 10.92 -6.64
CA VAL A 283 24.44 10.79 -7.25
C VAL A 283 24.57 10.05 -8.57
N LYS A 284 23.84 8.94 -8.70
CA LYS A 284 23.79 8.13 -9.92
C LYS A 284 22.37 8.02 -10.46
N ASN A 285 22.24 7.79 -11.75
CA ASN A 285 20.97 7.41 -12.38
C ASN A 285 21.24 6.39 -13.48
N HIS A 286 20.57 5.23 -13.45
CA HIS A 286 20.86 4.10 -14.35
C HIS A 286 22.35 3.72 -14.35
N ASP A 287 22.94 3.57 -13.15
CA ASP A 287 24.36 3.25 -12.93
C ASP A 287 25.37 4.32 -13.42
N GLU A 288 24.91 5.40 -14.07
CA GLU A 288 25.74 6.53 -14.52
C GLU A 288 25.95 7.54 -13.38
N THR A 289 27.19 7.92 -13.11
CA THR A 289 27.50 8.98 -12.14
C THR A 289 27.22 10.36 -12.73
N LEU A 290 26.28 11.08 -12.12
CA LEU A 290 25.87 12.42 -12.56
C LEU A 290 26.65 13.53 -11.84
N GLY A 291 27.00 13.34 -10.57
CA GLY A 291 27.74 14.33 -9.78
C GLY A 291 28.13 13.83 -8.39
N GLU A 292 29.11 14.51 -7.79
CA GLU A 292 29.67 14.18 -6.48
C GLU A 292 29.76 15.43 -5.62
N VAL A 293 29.33 15.35 -4.35
CA VAL A 293 29.33 16.47 -3.41
C VAL A 293 30.00 16.07 -2.11
N LYS A 294 30.84 16.95 -1.54
CA LYS A 294 31.37 16.76 -0.18
C LYS A 294 30.30 17.09 0.86
N TRP A 295 30.06 16.16 1.79
CA TRP A 295 28.99 16.31 2.78
C TRP A 295 29.16 17.56 3.65
N GLY A 296 30.38 17.84 4.13
CA GLY A 296 30.66 19.01 4.96
C GLY A 296 30.46 20.33 4.21
N GLU A 297 30.76 20.36 2.90
CA GLU A 297 30.46 21.52 2.06
C GLU A 297 28.94 21.73 1.93
N LEU A 298 28.18 20.64 1.78
CA LEU A 298 26.73 20.68 1.74
C LEU A 298 26.13 21.11 3.08
N GLU A 299 26.67 20.65 4.21
CA GLU A 299 26.26 21.09 5.56
C GLU A 299 26.50 22.60 5.75
N GLU A 300 27.64 23.13 5.29
CA GLU A 300 28.01 24.55 5.42
C GLU A 300 27.16 25.45 4.52
N LYS A 301 27.00 25.07 3.24
CA LYS A 301 26.31 25.90 2.24
C LYS A 301 24.79 25.68 2.22
N GLY A 302 24.30 24.57 2.77
CA GLY A 302 22.92 24.09 2.67
C GLY A 302 22.55 23.57 1.28
N LYS A 303 23.21 24.03 0.23
CA LYS A 303 22.93 23.73 -1.17
C LYS A 303 24.19 23.78 -2.01
N VAL A 304 24.41 22.76 -2.84
CA VAL A 304 25.60 22.61 -3.70
C VAL A 304 25.18 22.13 -5.08
N ALA A 305 25.79 22.68 -6.12
CA ALA A 305 25.70 22.18 -7.49
C ALA A 305 27.14 21.85 -7.96
N PRO A 306 27.57 20.58 -7.92
CA PRO A 306 28.95 20.22 -8.26
C PRO A 306 29.25 20.41 -9.75
N ASN A 307 28.21 20.41 -10.58
CA ASN A 307 28.26 20.64 -12.02
C ASN A 307 26.88 21.14 -12.51
N GLU A 308 26.70 21.20 -13.82
CA GLU A 308 25.46 21.61 -14.48
C GLU A 308 24.34 20.54 -14.50
N ARG A 309 24.66 19.28 -14.16
CA ARG A 309 23.74 18.12 -14.21
C ARG A 309 23.01 17.86 -12.90
N VAL A 310 23.62 18.22 -11.76
CA VAL A 310 23.11 17.86 -10.43
C VAL A 310 23.12 19.06 -9.49
N GLN A 311 22.07 19.17 -8.69
CA GLN A 311 21.98 20.06 -7.54
C GLN A 311 21.48 19.28 -6.32
N VAL A 312 22.16 19.43 -5.19
CA VAL A 312 21.86 18.77 -3.93
C VAL A 312 21.60 19.83 -2.86
N GLU A 313 20.54 19.66 -2.06
CA GLU A 313 20.11 20.63 -1.05
C GLU A 313 19.63 19.91 0.21
N ILE A 314 20.13 20.30 1.38
CA ILE A 314 19.60 19.83 2.67
C ILE A 314 18.36 20.65 3.01
N VAL A 315 17.23 19.95 3.19
CA VAL A 315 15.93 20.59 3.46
C VAL A 315 15.43 20.36 4.89
N ASP A 316 16.21 19.65 5.72
CA ASP A 316 15.91 19.45 7.13
C ASP A 316 16.07 20.76 7.94
N THR A 317 14.95 21.30 8.40
CA THR A 317 14.82 22.51 9.21
C THR A 317 14.76 22.25 10.72
N GLY A 318 15.09 21.03 11.14
CA GLY A 318 14.84 20.52 12.50
C GLY A 318 13.39 20.07 12.66
N ARG A 319 13.14 19.27 13.71
CA ARG A 319 11.85 18.58 13.87
C ARG A 319 11.26 18.76 15.27
N ASN A 320 9.95 18.61 15.36
CA ASN A 320 9.23 18.42 16.62
C ASN A 320 8.42 17.13 16.54
N TRP A 321 8.29 16.43 17.67
CA TRP A 321 7.32 15.36 17.80
C TRP A 321 5.97 15.97 18.18
N VAL A 322 4.99 15.90 17.29
CA VAL A 322 3.70 16.58 17.37
C VAL A 322 2.58 15.55 17.52
N HIS A 323 1.64 15.82 18.42
CA HIS A 323 0.36 15.14 18.60
C HIS A 323 -0.69 15.89 17.78
N THR A 324 -1.24 15.24 16.77
CA THR A 324 -2.27 15.79 15.91
C THR A 324 -3.62 15.20 16.26
N THR A 325 -4.64 16.04 16.38
CA THR A 325 -6.04 15.62 16.47
C THR A 325 -6.84 16.21 15.32
N VAL A 326 -7.55 15.37 14.57
CA VAL A 326 -8.53 15.79 13.56
C VAL A 326 -9.91 15.72 14.20
N VAL A 327 -10.64 16.84 14.17
CA VAL A 327 -11.99 16.93 14.75
C VAL A 327 -13.02 17.28 13.68
N ASP A 328 -14.25 16.83 13.92
CA ASP A 328 -15.43 17.31 13.21
C ASP A 328 -15.69 18.77 13.61
N ASP A 329 -15.89 19.65 12.62
CA ASP A 329 -15.99 21.10 12.85
C ASP A 329 -17.22 21.49 13.68
N GLU A 330 -18.33 20.78 13.52
CA GLU A 330 -19.59 21.09 14.21
C GLU A 330 -19.62 20.53 15.63
N THR A 331 -19.20 19.28 15.80
CA THR A 331 -19.28 18.57 17.09
C THR A 331 -18.03 18.73 17.95
N ASN A 332 -16.91 19.16 17.35
CA ASN A 332 -15.59 19.28 17.97
C ASN A 332 -15.08 17.97 18.60
N LYS A 333 -15.59 16.81 18.14
CA LYS A 333 -15.15 15.48 18.55
C LYS A 333 -14.08 14.96 17.58
N PRO A 334 -13.09 14.18 18.06
CA PRO A 334 -12.18 13.47 17.17
C PRO A 334 -12.94 12.57 16.21
N ILE A 335 -12.52 12.54 14.96
CA ILE A 335 -13.11 11.70 13.92
C ILE A 335 -12.03 10.94 13.17
N PRO A 336 -12.21 9.63 12.92
CA PRO A 336 -11.31 8.87 12.06
C PRO A 336 -11.15 9.49 10.67
N CYS A 337 -9.98 9.38 10.08
CA CYS A 337 -9.70 9.94 8.76
C CYS A 337 -8.38 9.38 8.25
N ARG A 338 -8.13 9.58 6.96
CA ARG A 338 -6.77 9.43 6.44
C ARG A 338 -6.05 10.77 6.35
N ILE A 339 -4.76 10.76 6.67
CA ILE A 339 -3.94 11.96 6.81
C ILE A 339 -2.56 11.79 6.17
N HIS A 340 -2.07 12.87 5.56
CA HIS A 340 -0.75 12.98 5.00
C HIS A 340 -0.12 14.32 5.40
N PHE A 341 1.17 14.31 5.71
CA PHE A 341 1.98 15.51 5.93
C PHE A 341 3.16 15.51 4.97
N ARG A 342 3.52 16.70 4.47
CA ARG A 342 4.74 16.89 3.69
C ARG A 342 5.37 18.26 3.89
N SER A 343 6.66 18.38 3.61
CA SER A 343 7.29 19.69 3.41
C SER A 343 6.74 20.39 2.17
N PRO A 344 6.97 21.70 1.99
CA PRO A 344 6.65 22.40 0.74
C PRO A 344 7.28 21.78 -0.50
N LYS A 345 8.42 21.09 -0.34
CA LYS A 345 9.12 20.36 -1.41
C LYS A 345 8.52 18.99 -1.71
N GLY A 346 7.52 18.53 -0.94
CA GLY A 346 6.87 17.24 -1.11
C GLY A 346 7.52 16.08 -0.35
N VAL A 347 8.52 16.33 0.51
CA VAL A 347 9.12 15.28 1.35
C VAL A 347 8.07 14.82 2.38
N PRO A 348 7.70 13.53 2.42
CA PRO A 348 6.64 13.04 3.30
C PRO A 348 7.11 12.95 4.77
N TYR A 349 6.19 13.21 5.69
CA TYR A 349 6.36 13.02 7.13
C TYR A 349 5.19 12.20 7.68
N ALA A 350 5.25 10.88 7.50
CA ALA A 350 4.19 10.01 7.98
C ALA A 350 4.06 10.05 9.51
N PRO A 351 2.83 9.90 10.05
CA PRO A 351 2.66 9.63 11.47
C PRO A 351 3.45 8.39 11.90
N HIS A 352 3.90 8.36 13.14
CA HIS A 352 4.60 7.21 13.69
C HIS A 352 3.71 5.96 13.67
N GLY A 353 4.26 4.84 13.19
CA GLY A 353 3.52 3.60 12.94
C GLY A 353 3.00 3.43 11.51
N HIS A 354 3.25 4.40 10.63
CA HIS A 354 2.79 4.40 9.24
C HIS A 354 3.92 4.63 8.24
N HIS A 355 3.68 4.24 6.98
CA HIS A 355 4.68 4.35 5.92
C HIS A 355 4.78 5.78 5.35
N ALA A 356 6.00 6.29 5.22
CA ALA A 356 6.27 7.47 4.40
C ALA A 356 6.04 7.17 2.91
N HIS A 357 6.38 5.94 2.50
CA HIS A 357 6.15 5.39 1.16
C HIS A 357 5.57 3.99 1.26
N VAL A 358 4.27 3.86 1.00
CA VAL A 358 3.62 2.54 0.87
C VAL A 358 4.15 1.85 -0.38
N ASN A 359 4.50 0.58 -0.25
CA ASN A 359 5.25 -0.18 -1.27
C ASN A 359 4.42 -0.68 -2.47
N SER A 360 3.13 -0.33 -2.56
CA SER A 360 2.23 -0.83 -3.61
C SER A 360 2.67 -0.49 -5.03
N ASN A 361 3.44 0.59 -5.23
CA ASN A 361 4.06 0.91 -6.52
C ASN A 361 5.13 -0.09 -6.99
N ASN A 362 5.61 -0.97 -6.10
CA ASN A 362 6.53 -2.05 -6.43
C ASN A 362 5.78 -3.37 -6.78
N GLY A 363 4.45 -3.33 -6.93
CA GLY A 363 3.65 -4.48 -7.32
C GLY A 363 3.34 -5.46 -6.18
N THR A 364 3.11 -4.96 -4.97
CA THR A 364 2.92 -5.77 -3.75
C THR A 364 1.47 -6.30 -3.61
N TRP A 365 1.04 -7.16 -4.53
CA TRP A 365 -0.26 -7.84 -4.42
C TRP A 365 -0.33 -8.74 -3.17
N HIS A 366 -1.38 -8.61 -2.36
CA HIS A 366 -1.58 -9.35 -1.09
C HIS A 366 -0.41 -9.21 -0.08
N VAL A 367 0.30 -8.09 -0.10
CA VAL A 367 1.40 -7.80 0.83
C VAL A 367 1.25 -6.38 1.34
N ASP A 368 1.42 -6.19 2.65
CA ASP A 368 1.33 -4.87 3.31
C ASP A 368 -0.01 -4.15 3.04
N VAL A 369 -1.12 -4.90 3.15
CA VAL A 369 -2.47 -4.41 2.90
C VAL A 369 -3.16 -4.06 4.22
N GLY A 370 -3.49 -2.78 4.40
CA GLY A 370 -4.22 -2.27 5.57
C GLY A 370 -3.47 -1.17 6.33
N GLY A 371 -4.23 -0.26 6.95
CA GLY A 371 -3.69 0.79 7.84
C GLY A 371 -3.11 2.01 7.11
N ASP A 372 -2.64 1.84 5.87
CA ASP A 372 -2.20 2.90 4.98
C ASP A 372 -2.84 2.75 3.58
N VAL A 373 -2.92 3.85 2.83
CA VAL A 373 -3.33 3.85 1.42
C VAL A 373 -2.48 4.80 0.59
N ARG A 374 -2.17 4.40 -0.64
CA ARG A 374 -1.43 5.20 -1.62
C ARG A 374 -2.34 5.64 -2.77
N LEU A 375 -2.43 6.94 -3.02
CA LEU A 375 -3.18 7.50 -4.14
C LEU A 375 -2.22 8.31 -5.03
N GLY A 376 -1.90 7.75 -6.19
CA GLY A 376 -0.83 8.25 -7.06
C GLY A 376 0.49 8.32 -6.27
N GLN A 377 1.07 9.50 -6.12
CA GLN A 377 2.34 9.69 -5.39
C GLN A 377 2.20 9.67 -3.87
N ILE A 378 1.00 9.88 -3.33
CA ILE A 378 0.83 10.21 -1.91
C ILE A 378 0.45 8.99 -1.10
N SER A 379 1.21 8.72 -0.04
CA SER A 379 0.84 7.77 1.03
C SER A 379 0.09 8.50 2.15
N TYR A 380 -1.05 7.94 2.55
CA TYR A 380 -1.88 8.41 3.65
C TYR A 380 -1.96 7.36 4.75
N ALA A 381 -1.94 7.82 5.98
CA ALA A 381 -2.16 7.01 7.17
C ALA A 381 -3.63 7.03 7.58
N TYR A 382 -4.27 5.87 7.77
CA TYR A 382 -5.58 5.81 8.44
C TYR A 382 -5.41 5.97 9.94
N THR A 383 -6.18 6.88 10.54
CA THR A 383 -6.10 7.21 11.96
C THR A 383 -7.50 7.23 12.57
N ASP A 384 -7.59 7.04 13.90
CA ASP A 384 -8.83 7.18 14.66
C ASP A 384 -9.22 8.66 14.92
N GLY A 385 -8.59 9.59 14.20
CA GLY A 385 -8.67 11.03 14.44
C GLY A 385 -7.54 11.56 15.32
N ARG A 386 -6.63 10.70 15.76
CA ARG A 386 -5.41 11.08 16.47
C ARG A 386 -4.20 10.38 15.89
N CYS A 387 -3.10 11.12 15.80
CA CYS A 387 -1.81 10.55 15.45
C CYS A 387 -0.68 11.37 16.05
N GLN A 388 0.54 10.83 16.04
CA GLN A 388 1.72 11.57 16.47
C GLN A 388 2.92 11.19 15.63
N GLY A 389 3.86 12.10 15.46
CA GLY A 389 5.07 11.83 14.67
C GLY A 389 5.97 13.04 14.58
N TRP A 390 7.10 12.88 13.88
CA TRP A 390 8.02 13.98 13.59
C TRP A 390 7.47 14.85 12.46
N LEU A 391 7.30 16.14 12.74
CA LEU A 391 7.04 17.16 11.70
C LEU A 391 8.22 18.13 11.64
N PRO A 392 8.59 18.62 10.44
CA PRO A 392 9.65 19.61 10.30
C PRO A 392 9.19 20.95 10.88
N ARG A 393 10.13 21.75 11.37
CA ARG A 393 9.86 23.11 11.85
C ARG A 393 9.64 24.05 10.67
N GLY A 394 8.71 24.98 10.80
CA GLY A 394 8.30 25.87 9.73
C GLY A 394 7.07 25.36 9.00
N GLU A 395 7.01 25.58 7.68
CA GLU A 395 5.84 25.25 6.87
C GLU A 395 5.70 23.74 6.68
N VAL A 396 4.48 23.24 6.92
CA VAL A 396 4.06 21.86 6.63
C VAL A 396 2.76 21.92 5.86
N ILE A 397 2.66 21.14 4.79
CA ILE A 397 1.40 20.94 4.08
C ILE A 397 0.72 19.72 4.68
N VAL A 398 -0.55 19.88 5.01
CA VAL A 398 -1.41 18.83 5.55
C VAL A 398 -2.51 18.51 4.54
N ASP A 399 -2.76 17.23 4.34
CA ASP A 399 -3.79 16.74 3.43
C ASP A 399 -4.61 15.64 4.12
N VAL A 400 -5.91 15.86 4.27
CA VAL A 400 -6.80 15.03 5.10
C VAL A 400 -8.12 14.79 4.38
N ALA A 401 -8.61 13.55 4.40
CA ALA A 401 -9.90 13.17 3.86
C ALA A 401 -10.63 12.19 4.77
N ARG A 402 -11.97 12.23 4.69
CA ARG A 402 -12.89 11.30 5.34
C ARG A 402 -14.10 11.05 4.41
N GLY A 403 -14.01 10.03 3.56
CA GLY A 403 -15.10 9.67 2.64
C GLY A 403 -15.56 10.80 1.70
N TYR A 404 -16.80 10.71 1.24
CA TYR A 404 -17.39 11.69 0.30
C TYR A 404 -18.28 12.73 0.97
N GLU A 405 -18.65 12.55 2.23
CA GLU A 405 -19.59 13.40 2.97
C GLU A 405 -18.92 14.58 3.70
N TYR A 406 -17.58 14.60 3.73
CA TYR A 406 -16.77 15.68 4.29
C TYR A 406 -16.02 16.45 3.22
N GLU A 407 -15.85 17.75 3.46
CA GLU A 407 -14.94 18.58 2.68
C GLU A 407 -13.50 18.18 3.04
N PRO A 408 -12.69 17.71 2.06
CA PRO A 408 -11.29 17.39 2.33
C PRO A 408 -10.50 18.65 2.68
N LEU A 409 -9.54 18.51 3.59
CA LEU A 409 -8.67 19.59 4.03
C LEU A 409 -7.31 19.43 3.36
N ARG A 410 -6.95 20.39 2.51
CA ARG A 410 -5.56 20.60 2.07
C ARG A 410 -5.13 22.01 2.44
N THR A 411 -4.16 22.13 3.33
CA THR A 411 -3.76 23.44 3.86
C THR A 411 -2.31 23.49 4.32
N LYS A 412 -1.81 24.70 4.50
CA LYS A 412 -0.50 24.96 5.08
C LYS A 412 -0.65 25.25 6.57
N VAL A 413 0.19 24.62 7.39
CA VAL A 413 0.34 24.90 8.82
C VAL A 413 1.79 25.28 9.12
N GLU A 414 1.99 26.04 10.19
CA GLU A 414 3.33 26.39 10.67
C GLU A 414 3.62 25.66 11.99
N ILE A 415 4.70 24.88 12.04
CA ILE A 415 5.15 24.16 13.23
C ILE A 415 6.29 24.96 13.89
N LYS A 416 5.97 25.60 15.02
CA LYS A 416 6.94 26.42 15.76
C LYS A 416 7.90 25.56 16.60
N PRO A 417 9.14 26.01 16.89
CA PRO A 417 10.02 25.28 17.80
C PRO A 417 9.34 24.98 19.14
N GLY A 418 9.34 23.70 19.55
CA GLY A 418 8.71 23.25 20.80
C GLY A 418 7.20 23.05 20.76
N GLN A 419 6.51 23.35 19.65
CA GLN A 419 5.10 23.00 19.47
C GLN A 419 4.91 21.48 19.50
N ARG A 420 3.95 21.04 20.32
CA ARG A 420 3.64 19.62 20.56
C ARG A 420 2.24 19.22 20.12
N GLU A 421 1.35 20.17 19.89
CA GLU A 421 -0.06 19.92 19.59
C GLU A 421 -0.44 20.58 18.26
N LEU A 422 -1.25 19.88 17.48
CA LEU A 422 -1.87 20.37 16.24
C LEU A 422 -3.33 19.90 16.21
N THR A 423 -4.25 20.81 15.92
CA THR A 423 -5.66 20.47 15.72
C THR A 423 -6.10 20.86 14.32
N LEU A 424 -6.69 19.90 13.60
CA LEU A 424 -7.22 20.05 12.25
C LEU A 424 -8.73 19.84 12.29
N ARG A 425 -9.45 20.42 11.34
CA ARG A 425 -10.92 20.43 11.33
C ARG A 425 -11.44 20.00 9.96
N LEU A 426 -12.35 19.03 9.94
CA LEU A 426 -13.09 18.65 8.74
C LEU A 426 -14.55 19.07 8.89
N LYS A 427 -15.10 19.65 7.82
CA LYS A 427 -16.50 20.07 7.77
C LYS A 427 -17.32 19.04 7.01
N ARG A 428 -18.34 18.47 7.65
CA ARG A 428 -19.34 17.64 6.97
C ARG A 428 -20.21 18.55 6.10
N TRP A 429 -20.46 18.20 4.84
CA TRP A 429 -21.31 18.97 3.92
C TRP A 429 -22.64 18.27 3.61
N CYS A 430 -22.69 16.94 3.72
CA CYS A 430 -23.93 16.17 3.71
C CYS A 430 -23.90 15.05 4.76
N ASN A 431 -25.07 14.52 5.13
CA ASN A 431 -25.20 13.42 6.09
C ASN A 431 -26.20 12.40 5.56
N MET A 432 -25.72 11.43 4.80
CA MET A 432 -26.58 10.44 4.15
C MET A 432 -27.25 9.52 5.17
N ASN A 433 -26.61 9.25 6.31
CA ASN A 433 -27.21 8.49 7.40
C ASN A 433 -28.42 9.21 8.01
N ALA A 434 -28.42 10.55 8.06
CA ALA A 434 -29.59 11.33 8.49
C ALA A 434 -30.73 11.27 7.46
N GLU A 435 -30.42 11.05 6.18
CA GLU A 435 -31.36 10.75 5.10
C GLU A 435 -31.65 9.25 4.94
N ARG A 436 -31.21 8.42 5.90
CA ARG A 436 -31.42 6.96 5.94
C ARG A 436 -30.74 6.16 4.83
N TYR A 437 -29.77 6.75 4.14
CA TYR A 437 -28.88 6.06 3.22
C TYR A 437 -27.60 5.67 3.95
N PHE A 438 -27.37 4.36 4.07
CA PHE A 438 -26.20 3.79 4.72
C PHE A 438 -25.24 3.25 3.66
N SER A 439 -24.00 3.74 3.69
CA SER A 439 -22.98 3.39 2.70
C SER A 439 -22.37 2.02 2.95
N GLY A 440 -21.98 1.31 1.90
CA GLY A 440 -21.22 0.09 2.05
C GLY A 440 -20.41 -0.31 0.84
N ASP A 441 -19.34 -1.04 1.10
CA ASP A 441 -18.50 -1.68 0.09
C ASP A 441 -18.82 -3.18 0.05
N THR A 442 -19.25 -3.65 -1.11
CA THR A 442 -19.62 -5.06 -1.33
C THR A 442 -18.41 -5.96 -1.58
N HIS A 443 -17.21 -5.41 -1.83
CA HIS A 443 -16.12 -6.18 -2.40
C HIS A 443 -14.74 -5.71 -1.91
N VAL A 444 -14.19 -6.37 -0.88
CA VAL A 444 -12.87 -6.02 -0.29
C VAL A 444 -12.08 -7.30 0.02
N HIS A 445 -10.78 -7.34 -0.29
CA HIS A 445 -9.90 -8.49 0.03
C HIS A 445 -8.72 -8.09 0.93
N PHE A 446 -8.05 -9.10 1.50
CA PHE A 446 -6.72 -9.06 2.13
C PHE A 446 -6.55 -8.23 3.41
N LEU A 447 -7.56 -7.48 3.83
CA LEU A 447 -7.57 -6.85 5.15
C LEU A 447 -7.86 -7.87 6.24
N SER A 448 -7.38 -7.62 7.46
CA SER A 448 -7.97 -8.25 8.65
C SER A 448 -9.30 -7.57 8.99
N THR A 449 -10.17 -8.23 9.78
CA THR A 449 -11.43 -7.60 10.22
C THR A 449 -11.21 -6.26 10.93
N GLN A 450 -10.16 -6.16 11.76
CA GLN A 450 -9.83 -4.91 12.45
C GLN A 450 -9.31 -3.84 11.47
N GLY A 451 -8.49 -4.23 10.50
CA GLY A 451 -8.05 -3.34 9.43
C GLY A 451 -9.22 -2.80 8.60
N SER A 452 -10.20 -3.65 8.30
CA SER A 452 -11.44 -3.24 7.63
C SER A 452 -12.23 -2.22 8.44
N HIS A 453 -12.32 -2.35 9.77
CA HIS A 453 -12.96 -1.33 10.62
C HIS A 453 -12.19 -0.01 10.58
N THR A 454 -10.87 -0.05 10.69
CA THR A 454 -10.02 1.14 10.64
C THR A 454 -10.20 1.91 9.33
N GLU A 455 -10.16 1.23 8.18
CA GLU A 455 -10.38 1.89 6.89
C GLU A 455 -11.84 2.34 6.70
N ALA A 456 -12.82 1.52 7.10
CA ALA A 456 -14.24 1.88 7.02
C ALA A 456 -14.52 3.18 7.79
N GLN A 457 -14.05 3.27 9.03
CA GLN A 457 -14.22 4.46 9.86
C GLN A 457 -13.48 5.66 9.28
N GLY A 458 -12.28 5.45 8.73
CA GLY A 458 -11.50 6.49 8.06
C GLY A 458 -12.14 7.03 6.78
N GLU A 459 -12.88 6.19 6.06
CA GLU A 459 -13.60 6.52 4.82
C GLU A 459 -15.09 6.84 5.01
N ASP A 460 -15.55 6.96 6.26
CA ASP A 460 -16.95 7.20 6.64
C ASP A 460 -17.94 6.17 6.05
N LEU A 461 -17.56 4.89 6.05
CA LEU A 461 -18.39 3.78 5.57
C LEU A 461 -19.18 3.12 6.70
N ASN A 462 -20.40 2.69 6.39
CA ASN A 462 -21.23 1.97 7.35
C ASN A 462 -21.08 0.45 7.27
N VAL A 463 -20.83 -0.12 6.09
CA VAL A 463 -20.71 -1.57 5.89
C VAL A 463 -19.49 -1.90 5.01
N VAL A 464 -18.68 -2.87 5.43
CA VAL A 464 -17.62 -3.47 4.60
C VAL A 464 -17.79 -4.97 4.57
N ASN A 465 -17.81 -5.54 3.36
CA ASN A 465 -17.82 -6.98 3.15
C ASN A 465 -16.41 -7.45 2.80
N LEU A 466 -15.75 -8.06 3.78
CA LEU A 466 -14.41 -8.63 3.63
C LEU A 466 -14.54 -10.04 3.03
N LEU A 467 -14.08 -10.22 1.81
CA LEU A 467 -14.27 -11.43 1.04
C LEU A 467 -13.07 -12.36 1.20
N LEU A 468 -13.35 -13.53 1.74
CA LEU A 468 -12.49 -14.69 1.66
C LEU A 468 -12.55 -15.23 0.24
N SER A 469 -11.39 -15.62 -0.30
CA SER A 469 -11.30 -16.18 -1.63
C SER A 469 -10.07 -17.07 -1.78
N GLN A 470 -9.95 -17.74 -2.93
CA GLN A 470 -8.88 -18.68 -3.24
C GLN A 470 -8.23 -18.28 -4.56
N TRP A 471 -6.89 -18.17 -4.59
CA TRP A 471 -6.09 -18.04 -5.82
C TRP A 471 -5.11 -19.22 -5.93
N GLY A 472 -5.44 -20.23 -6.74
CA GLY A 472 -4.57 -21.41 -6.81
C GLY A 472 -4.61 -22.18 -5.49
N HIS A 473 -3.44 -22.31 -4.87
CA HIS A 473 -3.30 -22.92 -3.54
C HIS A 473 -3.27 -21.89 -2.40
N LEU A 474 -3.42 -20.60 -2.70
CA LEU A 474 -3.55 -19.56 -1.69
C LEU A 474 -5.02 -19.39 -1.30
N PHE A 475 -5.32 -19.56 -0.01
CA PHE A 475 -6.60 -19.21 0.59
C PHE A 475 -6.39 -17.98 1.47
N THR A 476 -7.22 -16.96 1.33
CA THR A 476 -7.07 -15.70 2.07
C THR A 476 -8.18 -15.54 3.11
N ASN A 477 -7.81 -14.90 4.24
CA ASN A 477 -8.73 -14.51 5.32
C ASN A 477 -9.57 -15.64 5.94
N THR A 478 -9.11 -16.89 5.88
CA THR A 478 -9.85 -18.06 6.39
C THR A 478 -10.24 -17.91 7.87
N GLU A 479 -9.33 -17.35 8.66
CA GLU A 479 -9.44 -17.10 10.09
C GLU A 479 -10.44 -15.98 10.46
N GLU A 480 -10.78 -15.11 9.51
CA GLU A 480 -11.67 -13.97 9.73
C GLU A 480 -13.16 -14.38 9.70
N PHE A 481 -13.48 -15.52 9.05
CA PHE A 481 -14.86 -15.98 8.94
C PHE A 481 -15.39 -16.54 10.26
N ILE A 482 -16.39 -15.85 10.81
CA ILE A 482 -17.09 -16.25 12.05
C ILE A 482 -18.60 -16.44 11.87
N GLY A 483 -19.11 -16.37 10.64
CA GLY A 483 -20.54 -16.58 10.32
C GLY A 483 -21.49 -15.48 10.80
N ARG A 484 -20.97 -14.31 11.21
CA ARG A 484 -21.74 -13.17 11.74
C ARG A 484 -20.95 -11.86 11.58
N PRO A 485 -21.61 -10.68 11.58
CA PRO A 485 -20.91 -9.42 11.49
C PRO A 485 -20.15 -9.09 12.78
N THR A 486 -19.11 -8.27 12.64
CA THR A 486 -18.51 -7.50 13.72
C THR A 486 -18.94 -6.04 13.59
N VAL A 487 -19.16 -5.37 14.72
CA VAL A 487 -19.67 -3.99 14.76
C VAL A 487 -18.69 -3.18 15.60
N SER A 488 -18.36 -1.97 15.15
CA SER A 488 -17.52 -1.04 15.91
C SER A 488 -18.18 -0.64 17.23
N ASP A 489 -17.38 -0.21 18.21
CA ASP A 489 -17.88 0.14 19.55
C ASP A 489 -18.95 1.25 19.55
N ASP A 490 -18.88 2.16 18.56
CA ASP A 490 -19.84 3.25 18.36
C ASP A 490 -21.08 2.84 17.53
N GLY A 491 -21.11 1.62 17.01
CA GLY A 491 -22.20 1.11 16.17
C GLY A 491 -22.26 1.71 14.76
N HIS A 492 -21.28 2.51 14.35
CA HIS A 492 -21.32 3.24 13.08
C HIS A 492 -20.77 2.44 11.89
N SER A 493 -19.90 1.46 12.13
CA SER A 493 -19.29 0.58 11.11
C SER A 493 -19.59 -0.89 11.40
N ILE A 494 -19.93 -1.63 10.35
CA ILE A 494 -20.16 -3.07 10.35
C ILE A 494 -19.18 -3.71 9.36
N VAL A 495 -18.40 -4.69 9.82
CA VAL A 495 -17.56 -5.53 8.94
C VAL A 495 -18.11 -6.95 8.95
N TYR A 496 -18.35 -7.51 7.77
CA TYR A 496 -18.78 -8.89 7.60
C TYR A 496 -17.77 -9.66 6.75
N ALA A 497 -17.03 -10.57 7.39
CA ALA A 497 -16.18 -11.53 6.69
C ALA A 497 -17.05 -12.62 6.03
N THR A 498 -17.06 -12.65 4.70
CA THR A 498 -17.90 -13.51 3.85
C THR A 498 -17.14 -13.92 2.59
N GLN A 499 -17.74 -14.43 1.52
CA GLN A 499 -16.95 -15.02 0.42
C GLN A 499 -17.13 -14.35 -0.93
N GLU A 500 -16.04 -14.31 -1.70
CA GLU A 500 -16.10 -14.28 -3.16
C GLU A 500 -15.84 -15.69 -3.70
N ASN A 501 -16.82 -16.27 -4.38
CA ASN A 501 -16.64 -17.57 -5.04
C ASN A 501 -16.40 -17.37 -6.54
N ARG A 502 -15.42 -18.08 -7.11
CA ARG A 502 -14.89 -17.72 -8.44
C ARG A 502 -14.67 -18.89 -9.39
N GLN A 503 -14.95 -18.65 -10.67
CA GLN A 503 -14.74 -19.54 -11.80
C GLN A 503 -14.29 -18.69 -13.00
N HIS A 504 -13.12 -18.98 -13.57
CA HIS A 504 -12.44 -18.13 -14.57
C HIS A 504 -13.23 -17.80 -15.85
N LEU A 505 -14.18 -18.66 -16.25
CA LEU A 505 -15.02 -18.48 -17.43
C LEU A 505 -16.47 -18.20 -17.06
N LEU A 506 -17.05 -18.96 -16.13
CA LEU A 506 -18.44 -18.89 -15.72
C LEU A 506 -18.76 -17.57 -15.01
N GLY A 507 -17.82 -17.04 -14.23
CA GLY A 507 -17.97 -15.78 -13.53
C GLY A 507 -17.57 -15.86 -12.06
N HIS A 508 -17.78 -14.77 -11.34
CA HIS A 508 -17.59 -14.69 -9.90
C HIS A 508 -18.92 -14.35 -9.21
N LEU A 509 -19.00 -14.62 -7.91
CA LEU A 509 -20.11 -14.24 -7.04
C LEU A 509 -19.60 -13.72 -5.72
N THR A 510 -20.14 -12.59 -5.29
CA THR A 510 -20.01 -12.11 -3.93
C THR A 510 -21.21 -12.62 -3.13
N LEU A 511 -20.93 -13.41 -2.11
CA LEU A 511 -21.94 -14.06 -1.26
C LEU A 511 -21.99 -13.34 0.08
N LEU A 512 -23.01 -12.51 0.31
CA LEU A 512 -23.13 -11.69 1.52
C LEU A 512 -23.98 -12.37 2.59
N GLY A 513 -23.60 -12.18 3.86
CA GLY A 513 -24.40 -12.65 5.00
C GLY A 513 -24.33 -14.15 5.29
N LEU A 514 -23.32 -14.86 4.78
CA LEU A 514 -23.11 -16.28 5.02
C LEU A 514 -22.95 -16.58 6.52
N LYS A 515 -23.59 -17.66 6.97
CA LYS A 515 -23.48 -18.20 8.34
C LYS A 515 -22.51 -19.37 8.40
N GLU A 516 -22.44 -20.13 7.32
CA GLU A 516 -21.50 -21.21 7.06
C GLU A 516 -20.86 -20.98 5.69
N GLN A 517 -19.59 -21.36 5.55
CA GLN A 517 -18.88 -21.21 4.28
C GLN A 517 -19.48 -22.13 3.20
N VAL A 518 -19.54 -21.63 1.97
CA VAL A 518 -19.96 -22.37 0.78
C VAL A 518 -18.71 -22.92 0.08
N SER A 519 -18.61 -24.25 0.03
CA SER A 519 -17.48 -24.98 -0.57
C SER A 519 -17.86 -25.63 -1.92
N PRO A 520 -16.88 -25.80 -2.84
CA PRO A 520 -15.54 -25.19 -2.80
C PRO A 520 -15.64 -23.66 -3.02
N TRP A 521 -14.61 -22.91 -2.63
CA TRP A 521 -14.58 -21.45 -2.79
C TRP A 521 -14.37 -21.07 -4.26
N CYS A 522 -13.47 -21.76 -4.96
CA CYS A 522 -13.28 -21.63 -6.40
C CYS A 522 -13.40 -22.98 -7.10
N SER A 523 -13.64 -22.97 -8.42
CA SER A 523 -13.88 -24.18 -9.22
C SER A 523 -13.22 -24.06 -10.60
N ASP A 524 -12.28 -24.97 -10.94
CA ASP A 524 -11.47 -24.96 -12.17
C ASP A 524 -10.71 -23.63 -12.45
N GLY A 525 -9.77 -23.68 -13.40
CA GLY A 525 -9.02 -22.52 -13.86
C GLY A 525 -7.77 -22.24 -13.03
N PRO A 526 -6.60 -22.06 -13.66
CA PRO A 526 -5.33 -21.92 -12.94
C PRO A 526 -5.20 -20.62 -12.13
N GLY A 527 -6.03 -19.60 -12.39
CA GLY A 527 -6.03 -18.33 -11.66
C GLY A 527 -7.02 -18.26 -10.49
N GLU A 528 -8.03 -19.15 -10.47
CA GLU A 528 -9.05 -19.19 -9.41
C GLU A 528 -8.78 -20.38 -8.49
N ALA A 529 -9.02 -21.59 -8.99
CA ALA A 529 -8.69 -22.83 -8.30
C ALA A 529 -7.30 -23.32 -8.74
N GLU A 530 -7.05 -24.63 -8.69
CA GLU A 530 -5.74 -25.22 -8.91
C GLU A 530 -5.39 -25.37 -10.40
N LEU A 531 -4.09 -25.38 -10.73
CA LEU A 531 -3.62 -25.64 -12.09
C LEU A 531 -4.05 -27.04 -12.55
N GLY A 532 -4.97 -27.08 -13.51
CA GLY A 532 -5.54 -28.33 -14.00
C GLY A 532 -6.64 -28.92 -13.11
N GLY A 533 -7.21 -28.11 -12.21
CA GLY A 533 -8.31 -28.49 -11.32
C GLY A 533 -9.57 -28.95 -12.06
N ASN A 534 -10.38 -29.75 -11.37
CA ASN A 534 -11.69 -30.19 -11.83
C ASN A 534 -12.72 -29.06 -11.66
N MET A 535 -13.70 -28.98 -12.56
CA MET A 535 -14.86 -28.13 -12.39
C MET A 535 -15.85 -28.79 -11.43
N GLU A 536 -15.81 -28.45 -10.15
CA GLU A 536 -16.61 -29.10 -9.10
C GLU A 536 -18.05 -28.58 -9.02
N THR A 537 -18.28 -27.32 -9.39
CA THR A 537 -19.59 -26.67 -9.24
C THR A 537 -19.73 -25.48 -10.18
N THR A 538 -20.94 -24.90 -10.21
CA THR A 538 -21.29 -23.69 -10.98
C THR A 538 -21.67 -22.55 -10.02
N LEU A 539 -21.74 -21.33 -10.53
CA LEU A 539 -22.16 -20.16 -9.74
C LEU A 539 -23.59 -20.32 -9.24
N SER A 540 -24.48 -20.93 -10.03
CA SER A 540 -25.87 -21.14 -9.63
C SER A 540 -26.02 -21.99 -8.36
N HIS A 541 -25.19 -23.03 -8.20
CA HIS A 541 -25.19 -23.83 -6.98
C HIS A 541 -24.63 -23.07 -5.77
N TRP A 542 -23.63 -22.21 -5.98
CA TRP A 542 -23.16 -21.30 -4.94
C TRP A 542 -24.22 -20.28 -4.52
N ALA A 543 -24.95 -19.71 -5.49
CA ALA A 543 -26.06 -18.81 -5.23
C ALA A 543 -27.18 -19.48 -4.43
N ASP A 544 -27.58 -20.70 -4.84
CA ASP A 544 -28.59 -21.49 -4.13
C ASP A 544 -28.15 -21.80 -2.68
N ALA A 545 -26.87 -22.12 -2.46
CA ALA A 545 -26.31 -22.37 -1.14
C ALA A 545 -26.27 -21.10 -0.26
N CYS A 546 -26.03 -19.92 -0.87
CA CYS A 546 -26.09 -18.63 -0.18
C CYS A 546 -27.54 -18.29 0.23
N HIS A 547 -28.49 -18.41 -0.70
CA HIS A 547 -29.91 -18.16 -0.43
C HIS A 547 -30.50 -19.12 0.59
N ALA A 548 -30.06 -20.39 0.63
CA ALA A 548 -30.45 -21.35 1.65
C ALA A 548 -30.09 -20.90 3.08
N GLN A 549 -29.08 -20.03 3.22
CA GLN A 549 -28.67 -19.42 4.49
C GLN A 549 -29.33 -18.05 4.76
N GLY A 550 -30.17 -17.56 3.83
CA GLY A 550 -30.77 -16.23 3.87
C GLY A 550 -29.82 -15.10 3.43
N GLY A 551 -28.71 -15.45 2.77
CA GLY A 551 -27.72 -14.50 2.27
C GLY A 551 -28.19 -13.71 1.04
N THR A 552 -27.32 -12.80 0.57
CA THR A 552 -27.52 -12.02 -0.66
C THR A 552 -26.46 -12.39 -1.68
N VAL A 553 -26.86 -12.56 -2.94
CA VAL A 553 -25.97 -12.87 -4.06
C VAL A 553 -25.79 -11.62 -4.92
N VAL A 554 -24.56 -11.11 -4.94
CA VAL A 554 -24.14 -10.01 -5.81
C VAL A 554 -23.31 -10.59 -6.95
N LEU A 555 -23.59 -10.15 -8.18
CA LEU A 555 -22.75 -10.43 -9.33
C LEU A 555 -21.66 -9.33 -9.44
N PRO A 556 -20.42 -9.58 -8.99
CA PRO A 556 -19.35 -8.58 -9.03
C PRO A 556 -18.96 -8.21 -10.47
N HIS A 557 -18.41 -6.99 -10.63
CA HIS A 557 -17.77 -6.49 -11.85
C HIS A 557 -18.45 -6.88 -13.19
N ILE A 558 -19.77 -6.65 -13.30
CA ILE A 558 -20.55 -7.02 -14.50
C ILE A 558 -19.97 -6.35 -15.76
N PRO A 559 -19.81 -7.09 -16.89
CA PRO A 559 -20.24 -8.46 -17.11
C PRO A 559 -19.13 -9.49 -16.98
N ASN A 560 -17.92 -9.13 -16.54
CA ASN A 560 -16.76 -10.00 -16.71
C ASN A 560 -16.51 -10.86 -15.47
N PRO A 561 -16.24 -12.17 -15.59
CA PRO A 561 -16.43 -13.04 -16.76
C PRO A 561 -17.90 -13.24 -17.15
N ASN A 562 -18.19 -13.28 -18.46
CA ASN A 562 -19.57 -13.22 -18.98
C ASN A 562 -20.07 -14.55 -19.56
N CYS A 563 -20.22 -15.59 -18.74
CA CYS A 563 -20.81 -16.87 -19.18
C CYS A 563 -22.07 -17.25 -18.38
N GLU A 564 -21.97 -17.56 -17.08
CA GLU A 564 -23.12 -17.92 -16.25
C GLU A 564 -24.00 -16.75 -15.74
N PRO A 565 -23.64 -15.44 -15.83
CA PRO A 565 -24.54 -14.35 -15.44
C PRO A 565 -25.95 -14.44 -16.04
N ALA A 566 -26.07 -14.77 -17.34
CA ALA A 566 -27.36 -14.93 -17.99
C ALA A 566 -28.20 -16.07 -17.40
N THR A 567 -27.57 -17.19 -17.04
CA THR A 567 -28.21 -18.33 -16.37
C THR A 567 -28.76 -17.91 -15.00
N LEU A 568 -27.93 -17.24 -14.20
CA LEU A 568 -28.29 -16.75 -12.88
C LEU A 568 -29.46 -15.75 -12.93
N ILE A 569 -29.41 -14.80 -13.85
CA ILE A 569 -30.44 -13.76 -14.01
C ILE A 569 -31.75 -14.37 -14.51
N ALA A 570 -31.70 -15.24 -15.53
CA ALA A 570 -32.90 -15.91 -16.06
C ALA A 570 -33.63 -16.76 -15.03
N THR A 571 -32.91 -17.27 -14.04
CA THR A 571 -33.43 -18.14 -12.97
C THR A 571 -33.61 -17.43 -11.63
N ASN A 572 -33.45 -16.10 -11.59
CA ASN A 572 -33.66 -15.27 -10.40
C ASN A 572 -32.76 -15.65 -9.21
N ARG A 573 -31.49 -15.98 -9.48
CA ARG A 573 -30.46 -16.33 -8.49
C ARG A 573 -29.54 -15.16 -8.10
N VAL A 574 -29.63 -14.03 -8.80
CA VAL A 574 -28.86 -12.81 -8.52
C VAL A 574 -29.77 -11.76 -7.90
N ASP A 575 -29.33 -11.17 -6.80
CA ASP A 575 -30.08 -10.13 -6.10
C ASP A 575 -29.62 -8.70 -6.44
N ALA A 576 -28.39 -8.53 -6.92
CA ALA A 576 -27.83 -7.25 -7.36
C ALA A 576 -26.63 -7.45 -8.30
N VAL A 577 -26.29 -6.42 -9.07
CA VAL A 577 -25.13 -6.40 -9.96
C VAL A 577 -24.20 -5.25 -9.59
N GLU A 578 -22.90 -5.49 -9.67
CA GLU A 578 -21.88 -4.55 -9.22
C GLU A 578 -21.13 -3.92 -10.40
N TYR A 579 -20.89 -2.62 -10.32
CA TYR A 579 -19.86 -1.95 -11.12
C TYR A 579 -18.56 -1.83 -10.34
N LEU A 580 -17.48 -2.20 -11.02
CA LEU A 580 -16.11 -2.02 -10.54
C LEU A 580 -15.37 -0.88 -11.28
N THR A 581 -15.79 -0.57 -12.50
CA THR A 581 -15.21 0.49 -13.34
C THR A 581 -16.28 1.17 -14.19
N GLU A 582 -15.99 2.38 -14.68
CA GLU A 582 -16.81 3.14 -15.63
C GLU A 582 -16.71 2.58 -17.07
N ALA A 583 -16.87 1.27 -17.24
CA ALA A 583 -16.82 0.66 -18.57
C ALA A 583 -18.19 0.70 -19.25
N MET A 584 -18.30 1.30 -20.43
CA MET A 584 -19.56 1.32 -21.19
C MET A 584 -20.06 -0.08 -21.58
N TYR A 585 -19.16 -1.06 -21.68
CA TYR A 585 -19.58 -2.46 -21.88
C TYR A 585 -20.45 -2.98 -20.72
N GLY A 586 -20.09 -2.67 -19.46
CA GLY A 586 -20.91 -3.02 -18.29
C GLY A 586 -22.26 -2.32 -18.25
N HIS A 587 -22.33 -1.07 -18.73
CA HIS A 587 -23.60 -0.35 -18.90
C HIS A 587 -24.51 -1.01 -19.92
N ILE A 588 -23.96 -1.35 -21.09
CA ILE A 588 -24.70 -2.01 -22.16
C ILE A 588 -25.24 -3.37 -21.69
N GLU A 589 -24.42 -4.18 -21.03
CA GLU A 589 -24.86 -5.48 -20.51
C GLU A 589 -25.90 -5.34 -19.39
N TYR A 590 -25.71 -4.41 -18.46
CA TYR A 590 -26.70 -4.14 -17.41
C TYR A 590 -28.06 -3.72 -18.01
N TYR A 591 -28.06 -2.74 -18.91
CA TYR A 591 -29.29 -2.25 -19.55
C TYR A 591 -29.96 -3.30 -20.42
N ARG A 592 -29.18 -4.19 -21.04
CA ARG A 592 -29.68 -5.34 -21.79
C ARG A 592 -30.56 -6.23 -20.90
N TYR A 593 -30.10 -6.59 -19.70
CA TYR A 593 -30.91 -7.37 -18.76
C TYR A 593 -32.16 -6.62 -18.27
N LEU A 594 -32.04 -5.31 -17.99
CA LEU A 594 -33.20 -4.49 -17.61
C LEU A 594 -34.25 -4.43 -18.75
N ASN A 595 -33.81 -4.27 -20.00
CA ASN A 595 -34.67 -4.22 -21.19
C ASN A 595 -35.35 -5.57 -21.46
N CYS A 596 -34.72 -6.68 -21.05
CA CYS A 596 -35.36 -7.99 -21.04
C CYS A 596 -36.22 -8.22 -19.78
N GLY A 597 -36.52 -7.19 -18.98
CA GLY A 597 -37.50 -7.25 -17.89
C GLY A 597 -37.00 -7.88 -16.59
N TYR A 598 -35.68 -7.96 -16.37
CA TYR A 598 -35.12 -8.38 -15.09
C TYR A 598 -34.91 -7.15 -14.19
N LYS A 599 -35.47 -7.16 -12.97
CA LYS A 599 -35.24 -6.11 -11.99
C LYS A 599 -33.94 -6.39 -11.25
N LEU A 600 -32.90 -5.61 -11.52
CA LEU A 600 -31.57 -5.80 -10.96
C LEU A 600 -31.13 -4.51 -10.26
N PRO A 601 -31.07 -4.49 -8.91
CA PRO A 601 -30.39 -3.45 -8.16
C PRO A 601 -28.93 -3.28 -8.61
N LEU A 602 -28.48 -2.03 -8.71
CA LEU A 602 -27.10 -1.67 -9.00
C LEU A 602 -26.36 -1.35 -7.70
N VAL A 603 -25.15 -1.89 -7.56
CA VAL A 603 -24.25 -1.67 -6.43
C VAL A 603 -22.83 -1.34 -6.91
N GLY A 604 -22.01 -0.85 -5.99
CA GLY A 604 -20.58 -0.62 -6.15
C GLY A 604 -19.77 -1.30 -5.07
N GLY A 605 -18.67 -1.91 -5.49
CA GLY A 605 -17.64 -2.49 -4.65
C GLY A 605 -16.26 -2.14 -5.19
N THR A 606 -15.25 -2.17 -4.32
CA THR A 606 -13.91 -1.68 -4.68
C THR A 606 -12.96 -2.73 -5.22
N ASP A 607 -13.22 -4.00 -4.94
CA ASP A 607 -12.28 -5.09 -5.21
C ASP A 607 -10.86 -4.74 -4.77
N LYS A 608 -10.73 -4.26 -3.52
CA LYS A 608 -9.44 -3.87 -2.95
C LYS A 608 -8.54 -5.10 -2.83
N MET A 609 -7.42 -5.08 -3.55
CA MET A 609 -6.40 -6.15 -3.57
C MET A 609 -5.02 -5.68 -3.10
N THR A 610 -4.89 -4.38 -2.83
CA THR A 610 -3.61 -3.67 -2.67
C THR A 610 -3.85 -2.39 -1.88
N SER A 611 -2.78 -1.85 -1.30
CA SER A 611 -2.83 -0.56 -0.59
C SER A 611 -2.92 0.65 -1.51
N ASP A 612 -3.05 0.50 -2.82
CA ASP A 612 -3.36 1.60 -3.75
C ASP A 612 -4.86 1.76 -4.07
N VAL A 613 -5.73 1.02 -3.36
CA VAL A 613 -7.18 1.15 -3.45
C VAL A 613 -7.74 1.47 -2.05
N PRO A 614 -8.40 2.62 -1.83
CA PRO A 614 -9.09 2.89 -0.58
C PRO A 614 -10.41 2.13 -0.55
N VAL A 615 -10.76 1.56 0.61
CA VAL A 615 -12.06 0.90 0.80
C VAL A 615 -13.19 1.91 0.54
N GLY A 616 -14.23 1.47 -0.17
CA GLY A 616 -15.36 2.28 -0.59
C GLY A 616 -15.02 3.43 -1.55
N VAL A 617 -13.92 3.37 -2.33
CA VAL A 617 -13.75 4.26 -3.48
C VAL A 617 -14.95 4.16 -4.42
N TYR A 618 -15.44 2.96 -4.68
CA TYR A 618 -16.78 2.71 -5.18
C TYR A 618 -17.58 2.15 -4.02
N ARG A 619 -18.67 2.82 -3.68
CA ARG A 619 -19.55 2.43 -2.57
C ARG A 619 -21.00 2.47 -2.99
N THR A 620 -21.81 1.69 -2.29
CA THR A 620 -23.25 1.63 -2.46
C THR A 620 -23.91 2.36 -1.32
N TYR A 621 -24.77 3.33 -1.62
CA TYR A 621 -25.68 3.89 -0.62
C TYR A 621 -27.00 3.12 -0.66
N VAL A 622 -27.43 2.60 0.48
CA VAL A 622 -28.63 1.77 0.62
C VAL A 622 -29.62 2.45 1.54
N HIS A 623 -30.84 2.72 1.06
CA HIS A 623 -31.88 3.33 1.88
C HIS A 623 -32.54 2.30 2.81
N ILE A 624 -32.50 2.53 4.12
CA ILE A 624 -33.23 1.71 5.11
C ILE A 624 -34.44 2.50 5.62
N PRO A 625 -35.68 1.98 5.42
CA PRO A 625 -36.90 2.63 5.92
C PRO A 625 -36.82 3.10 7.38
N ASP A 626 -37.55 4.17 7.71
CA ASP A 626 -37.56 4.78 9.04
C ASP A 626 -38.04 3.83 10.15
N ASP A 627 -38.87 2.84 9.79
CA ASP A 627 -39.42 1.84 10.71
C ASP A 627 -38.47 0.65 10.95
N GLN A 628 -37.27 0.67 10.36
CA GLN A 628 -36.26 -0.37 10.51
C GLN A 628 -34.97 0.21 11.09
N GLU A 629 -34.32 -0.53 11.98
CA GLU A 629 -33.01 -0.15 12.49
C GLU A 629 -31.89 -0.40 11.47
N PHE A 630 -30.79 0.35 11.58
CA PHE A 630 -29.57 0.04 10.84
C PHE A 630 -28.89 -1.18 11.47
N ASN A 631 -28.89 -2.29 10.73
CA ASN A 631 -28.12 -3.49 11.01
C ASN A 631 -27.80 -4.18 9.67
N TYR A 632 -26.91 -5.17 9.68
CA TYR A 632 -26.45 -5.83 8.46
C TYR A 632 -27.59 -6.53 7.68
N ASP A 633 -28.51 -7.20 8.38
CA ASP A 633 -29.59 -7.95 7.75
C ASP A 633 -30.59 -7.02 7.04
N ASN A 634 -30.92 -5.88 7.66
CA ASN A 634 -31.78 -4.85 7.06
C ASN A 634 -31.05 -4.15 5.91
N TRP A 635 -29.74 -3.89 6.03
CA TRP A 635 -28.93 -3.33 4.94
C TRP A 635 -28.95 -4.25 3.72
N CYS A 636 -28.69 -5.55 3.89
CA CYS A 636 -28.79 -6.53 2.81
C CYS A 636 -30.20 -6.58 2.20
N ARG A 637 -31.26 -6.60 3.03
CA ARG A 637 -32.64 -6.64 2.56
C ARG A 637 -33.01 -5.41 1.73
N SER A 638 -32.62 -4.23 2.19
CA SER A 638 -32.85 -2.98 1.47
C SER A 638 -32.04 -2.89 0.18
N LEU A 639 -30.83 -3.44 0.16
CA LEU A 639 -30.01 -3.54 -1.05
C LEU A 639 -30.76 -4.34 -2.14
N ARG A 640 -31.31 -5.51 -1.79
CA ARG A 640 -32.13 -6.32 -2.70
C ARG A 640 -33.41 -5.62 -3.17
N ALA A 641 -33.94 -4.69 -2.37
CA ALA A 641 -35.13 -3.92 -2.73
C ALA A 641 -34.83 -2.82 -3.78
N GLY A 642 -33.56 -2.54 -4.08
CA GLY A 642 -33.17 -1.67 -5.19
C GLY A 642 -33.30 -0.18 -4.94
N ASN A 643 -33.56 0.26 -3.71
CA ASN A 643 -33.40 1.67 -3.34
C ASN A 643 -31.91 1.95 -3.03
N THR A 644 -31.10 1.83 -4.07
CA THR A 644 -29.63 1.91 -4.01
C THR A 644 -29.06 2.80 -5.10
N PHE A 645 -27.93 3.42 -4.83
CA PHE A 645 -27.10 4.02 -5.87
C PHE A 645 -25.62 3.72 -5.62
N LEU A 646 -24.90 3.52 -6.72
CA LEU A 646 -23.45 3.47 -6.78
C LEU A 646 -22.90 4.89 -6.73
N SER A 647 -21.83 5.10 -5.96
CA SER A 647 -21.04 6.34 -5.96
C SER A 647 -19.55 6.03 -5.92
N GLY A 648 -18.84 6.63 -6.87
CA GLY A 648 -17.40 6.82 -6.92
C GLY A 648 -17.00 8.27 -6.60
N GLY A 649 -17.79 9.00 -5.81
CA GLY A 649 -17.55 10.40 -5.46
C GLY A 649 -18.83 11.23 -5.38
N PRO A 650 -19.60 11.35 -6.48
CA PRO A 650 -20.83 12.14 -6.50
C PRO A 650 -21.95 11.50 -5.67
N ILE A 651 -22.68 12.31 -4.91
CA ILE A 651 -23.93 11.94 -4.25
C ILE A 651 -25.07 12.27 -5.20
N ILE A 652 -25.71 11.24 -5.76
CA ILE A 652 -26.77 11.37 -6.77
C ILE A 652 -28.14 11.10 -6.18
N ARG A 653 -29.15 11.84 -6.63
CA ARG A 653 -30.57 11.66 -6.29
C ARG A 653 -31.39 11.60 -7.57
N LEU A 654 -32.42 10.75 -7.56
CA LEU A 654 -33.42 10.64 -8.62
C LEU A 654 -34.79 10.42 -8.00
N THR A 655 -35.78 11.17 -8.47
CA THR A 655 -37.19 10.87 -8.25
C THR A 655 -37.96 10.92 -9.58
N VAL A 656 -39.01 10.12 -9.68
CA VAL A 656 -39.96 10.14 -10.80
C VAL A 656 -41.37 10.24 -10.21
N ASP A 657 -42.12 11.29 -10.54
CA ASP A 657 -43.39 11.67 -9.89
C ASP A 657 -43.28 11.65 -8.35
N GLY A 658 -42.14 12.09 -7.81
CA GLY A 658 -41.83 12.07 -6.38
C GLY A 658 -41.58 10.68 -5.78
N GLN A 659 -41.60 9.61 -6.57
CA GLN A 659 -41.27 8.26 -6.11
C GLN A 659 -39.76 8.01 -6.16
N PRO A 660 -39.19 7.29 -5.18
CA PRO A 660 -37.75 7.04 -5.09
C PRO A 660 -37.28 5.94 -6.05
N ILE A 661 -35.97 5.84 -6.24
CA ILE A 661 -35.33 4.72 -6.94
C ILE A 661 -35.73 3.36 -6.33
N GLY A 662 -35.82 2.33 -7.19
CA GLY A 662 -36.34 1.01 -6.84
C GLY A 662 -37.88 0.89 -6.87
N SER A 663 -38.62 2.01 -6.90
CA SER A 663 -40.08 2.00 -6.96
C SER A 663 -40.63 1.55 -8.33
N THR A 664 -41.92 1.21 -8.37
CA THR A 664 -42.67 0.97 -9.61
C THR A 664 -43.87 1.92 -9.67
N ILE A 665 -43.92 2.75 -10.71
CA ILE A 665 -45.00 3.72 -10.97
C ILE A 665 -45.99 3.10 -11.94
N ASN A 666 -47.29 3.28 -11.69
CA ASN A 666 -48.36 2.75 -12.54
C ASN A 666 -49.01 3.87 -13.34
N LEU A 667 -48.93 3.78 -14.67
CA LEU A 667 -49.61 4.64 -15.63
C LEU A 667 -50.81 3.92 -16.26
N PRO A 668 -51.83 4.67 -16.73
CA PRO A 668 -52.93 4.13 -17.52
C PRO A 668 -52.45 3.39 -18.78
N GLY A 669 -53.29 2.52 -19.35
CA GLY A 669 -52.90 1.67 -20.49
C GLY A 669 -52.58 2.39 -21.81
N ASN A 670 -52.91 3.68 -21.92
CA ASN A 670 -52.48 4.53 -23.03
C ASN A 670 -51.20 5.33 -22.73
N GLY A 671 -50.52 5.01 -21.62
CA GLY A 671 -49.36 5.74 -21.14
C GLY A 671 -49.72 7.06 -20.47
N GLY A 672 -48.69 7.88 -20.28
CA GLY A 672 -48.79 9.21 -19.68
C GLY A 672 -47.47 9.96 -19.77
N SER A 673 -47.38 11.05 -19.01
CA SER A 673 -46.10 11.71 -18.77
C SER A 673 -45.76 11.61 -17.28
N VAL A 674 -44.46 11.49 -17.01
CA VAL A 674 -43.89 11.51 -15.66
C VAL A 674 -42.95 12.69 -15.53
N GLU A 675 -42.93 13.32 -14.36
CA GLU A 675 -41.95 14.33 -13.99
C GLU A 675 -40.71 13.63 -13.43
N VAL A 676 -39.54 13.93 -13.98
CA VAL A 676 -38.26 13.38 -13.53
C VAL A 676 -37.39 14.49 -12.98
N GLU A 677 -36.90 14.29 -11.76
CA GLU A 677 -35.96 15.19 -11.10
C GLU A 677 -34.71 14.40 -10.70
N ALA A 678 -33.54 14.86 -11.17
CA ALA A 678 -32.25 14.34 -10.74
C ALA A 678 -31.32 15.47 -10.31
N SER A 679 -30.46 15.17 -9.33
CA SER A 679 -29.40 16.06 -8.87
C SER A 679 -28.17 15.27 -8.50
N ALA A 680 -26.99 15.84 -8.72
CA ALA A 680 -25.73 15.30 -8.23
C ALA A 680 -24.92 16.40 -7.55
N GLU A 681 -24.32 16.08 -6.40
CA GLU A 681 -23.41 16.96 -5.66
C GLU A 681 -22.11 16.20 -5.34
N SER A 682 -20.96 16.87 -5.41
CA SER A 682 -19.67 16.19 -5.27
C SER A 682 -18.58 17.11 -4.68
N ILE A 683 -17.63 16.47 -3.99
CA ILE A 683 -16.35 17.09 -3.61
C ILE A 683 -15.38 17.17 -4.81
N PHE A 684 -15.63 16.36 -5.85
CA PHE A 684 -14.91 16.42 -7.11
C PHE A 684 -15.70 17.22 -8.15
N PRO A 685 -15.03 17.78 -9.17
CA PRO A 685 -15.71 18.31 -10.34
C PRO A 685 -16.49 17.21 -11.06
N ILE A 686 -17.79 17.44 -11.26
CA ILE A 686 -18.68 16.61 -12.09
C ILE A 686 -19.09 17.38 -13.33
N HIS A 687 -19.23 16.68 -14.45
CA HIS A 687 -19.37 17.34 -15.76
C HIS A 687 -20.71 17.08 -16.42
N THR A 688 -21.26 15.87 -16.26
CA THR A 688 -22.48 15.49 -16.98
C THR A 688 -23.42 14.73 -16.05
N LEU A 689 -24.71 15.07 -16.11
CA LEU A 689 -25.81 14.37 -15.46
C LEU A 689 -26.83 13.98 -16.53
N GLU A 690 -27.13 12.69 -16.64
CA GLU A 690 -28.00 12.11 -17.66
C GLU A 690 -29.18 11.38 -17.02
N ILE A 691 -30.35 11.50 -17.65
CA ILE A 691 -31.50 10.62 -17.44
C ILE A 691 -31.50 9.59 -18.57
N VAL A 692 -31.51 8.31 -18.19
CA VAL A 692 -31.55 7.18 -19.11
C VAL A 692 -32.92 6.51 -19.01
N GLN A 693 -33.56 6.27 -20.15
CA GLN A 693 -34.80 5.52 -20.25
C GLN A 693 -34.61 4.34 -21.19
N ALA A 694 -34.86 3.12 -20.72
CA ALA A 694 -34.73 1.89 -21.52
C ALA A 694 -33.39 1.74 -22.28
N GLY A 695 -32.30 2.28 -21.70
CA GLY A 695 -30.94 2.23 -22.25
C GLY A 695 -30.51 3.47 -23.04
N GLU A 696 -31.44 4.37 -23.35
CA GLU A 696 -31.18 5.57 -24.14
C GLU A 696 -31.14 6.83 -23.26
N VAL A 697 -30.19 7.73 -23.52
CA VAL A 697 -30.14 9.04 -22.84
C VAL A 697 -31.26 9.92 -23.40
N VAL A 698 -32.24 10.26 -22.56
CA VAL A 698 -33.44 11.02 -22.95
C VAL A 698 -33.43 12.47 -22.48
N ALA A 699 -32.59 12.81 -21.50
CA ALA A 699 -32.31 14.17 -21.08
C ALA A 699 -30.91 14.25 -20.47
N SER A 700 -30.24 15.39 -20.61
CA SER A 700 -28.95 15.62 -19.99
C SER A 700 -28.71 17.10 -19.68
N THR A 701 -27.80 17.35 -18.75
CA THR A 701 -27.19 18.67 -18.52
C THR A 701 -25.68 18.48 -18.34
N SER A 702 -24.88 19.46 -18.79
CA SER A 702 -23.43 19.37 -18.75
C SER A 702 -22.75 20.71 -18.45
N GLU A 703 -21.64 20.65 -17.72
CA GLU A 703 -20.75 21.76 -17.40
C GLU A 703 -19.31 21.43 -17.83
N ASN A 704 -18.83 22.10 -18.88
CA ASN A 704 -17.55 21.76 -19.52
C ASN A 704 -16.34 21.92 -18.58
N ASN A 705 -16.38 22.90 -17.67
CA ASN A 705 -15.31 23.18 -16.73
C ASN A 705 -15.43 22.38 -15.43
N GLY A 706 -16.45 21.51 -15.31
CA GLY A 706 -16.79 20.84 -14.07
C GLY A 706 -17.58 21.76 -13.13
N ALA A 707 -18.46 21.14 -12.34
CA ALA A 707 -19.26 21.81 -11.32
C ALA A 707 -19.29 20.96 -10.06
N ARG A 708 -19.58 21.58 -8.91
CA ARG A 708 -19.87 20.83 -7.67
C ARG A 708 -21.28 20.29 -7.62
N THR A 709 -22.20 20.89 -8.37
CA THR A 709 -23.63 20.56 -8.35
C THR A 709 -24.17 20.58 -9.78
N LEU A 710 -24.93 19.55 -10.14
CA LEU A 710 -25.73 19.49 -11.37
C LEU A 710 -27.17 19.14 -11.01
N GLN A 711 -28.12 19.74 -11.71
CA GLN A 711 -29.56 19.51 -11.52
C GLN A 711 -30.25 19.42 -12.88
N LEU A 712 -31.20 18.49 -12.99
CA LEU A 712 -31.96 18.25 -14.20
C LEU A 712 -33.40 17.92 -13.83
N LYS A 713 -34.33 18.74 -14.33
CA LYS A 713 -35.77 18.51 -14.23
C LYS A 713 -36.37 18.43 -15.63
N THR A 714 -37.12 17.37 -15.91
CA THR A 714 -37.73 17.16 -17.22
C THR A 714 -39.06 16.42 -17.11
N SER A 715 -39.87 16.50 -18.16
CA SER A 715 -41.12 15.76 -18.30
C SER A 715 -40.94 14.77 -19.45
N LEU A 716 -41.09 13.48 -19.17
CA LEU A 716 -40.91 12.42 -20.15
C LEU A 716 -42.25 11.79 -20.52
N SER A 717 -42.43 11.47 -21.79
CA SER A 717 -43.59 10.71 -22.27
C SER A 717 -43.28 9.22 -22.21
N VAL A 718 -44.15 8.45 -21.56
CA VAL A 718 -43.99 7.00 -21.40
C VAL A 718 -45.28 6.32 -21.87
N ASN A 719 -45.21 5.63 -23.00
CA ASN A 719 -46.34 4.98 -23.67
C ASN A 719 -46.31 3.45 -23.59
N GLN A 720 -45.26 2.88 -23.00
CA GLN A 720 -45.05 1.44 -22.81
C GLN A 720 -44.25 1.21 -21.52
N HIS A 721 -44.22 -0.04 -21.04
CA HIS A 721 -43.40 -0.40 -19.89
C HIS A 721 -41.94 0.01 -20.10
N SER A 722 -41.34 0.59 -19.07
CA SER A 722 -39.98 1.14 -19.16
C SER A 722 -39.31 1.16 -17.79
N TRP A 723 -38.07 1.63 -17.76
CA TRP A 723 -37.33 1.96 -16.55
C TRP A 723 -36.57 3.26 -16.79
N ILE A 724 -36.36 4.03 -15.73
CA ILE A 724 -35.65 5.32 -15.74
C ILE A 724 -34.55 5.27 -14.70
N ALA A 725 -33.33 5.65 -15.07
CA ALA A 725 -32.20 5.80 -14.15
C ALA A 725 -31.49 7.14 -14.36
N ALA A 726 -30.73 7.58 -13.37
CA ALA A 726 -29.86 8.74 -13.48
C ALA A 726 -28.40 8.32 -13.31
N ARG A 727 -27.52 8.96 -14.07
CA ARG A 727 -26.07 8.74 -13.96
C ARG A 727 -25.31 10.03 -14.13
N CYS A 728 -24.19 10.15 -13.41
CA CYS A 728 -23.36 11.35 -13.37
C CYS A 728 -21.89 10.96 -13.42
N GLY A 729 -21.07 11.77 -14.09
CA GLY A 729 -19.64 11.49 -14.19
C GLY A 729 -18.88 12.56 -14.97
N GLY A 730 -17.82 12.11 -15.64
CA GLY A 730 -16.95 12.94 -16.46
C GLY A 730 -17.62 13.50 -17.73
N PRO A 731 -16.88 14.23 -18.58
CA PRO A 731 -17.42 14.88 -19.77
C PRO A 731 -18.20 13.92 -20.68
N GLY A 732 -19.48 14.22 -20.91
CA GLY A 732 -20.36 13.39 -21.72
C GLY A 732 -20.61 12.00 -21.14
N TYR A 733 -20.41 11.85 -19.82
CA TYR A 733 -20.43 10.61 -19.04
C TYR A 733 -19.38 9.58 -19.47
N THR A 734 -19.28 9.25 -20.76
CA THR A 734 -18.39 8.21 -21.29
C THR A 734 -16.88 8.50 -21.19
N GLN A 735 -16.49 9.75 -20.90
CA GLN A 735 -15.09 10.13 -20.70
C GLN A 735 -14.80 10.23 -19.21
N ALA A 736 -14.35 9.11 -18.64
CA ALA A 736 -14.04 8.99 -17.23
C ALA A 736 -13.01 10.03 -16.77
N VAL A 737 -13.31 10.73 -15.67
CA VAL A 737 -12.28 11.43 -14.89
C VAL A 737 -11.76 10.43 -13.85
N PRO A 738 -10.51 9.97 -13.94
CA PRO A 738 -10.04 8.88 -13.09
C PRO A 738 -9.65 9.38 -11.69
N HIS A 739 -9.96 8.58 -10.68
CA HIS A 739 -9.27 8.54 -9.40
C HIS A 739 -7.78 8.23 -9.58
N LEU A 740 -7.00 8.45 -8.53
CA LEU A 740 -5.58 8.10 -8.49
C LEU A 740 -5.34 6.77 -7.74
N ASP A 741 -6.33 5.89 -7.71
CA ASP A 741 -6.17 4.53 -7.21
C ASP A 741 -5.40 3.67 -8.23
N GLY A 742 -4.99 2.46 -7.83
CA GLY A 742 -4.23 1.53 -8.69
C GLY A 742 -4.91 1.16 -10.02
N TRP A 743 -6.23 1.35 -10.10
CA TRP A 743 -7.06 1.00 -11.26
C TRP A 743 -7.43 2.21 -12.13
N GLY A 744 -7.23 3.44 -11.64
CA GLY A 744 -7.68 4.66 -12.32
C GLY A 744 -9.21 4.70 -12.49
N ARG A 745 -9.97 4.28 -11.49
CA ARG A 745 -11.45 4.17 -11.58
C ARG A 745 -12.10 5.53 -11.83
N GLY A 746 -13.15 5.57 -12.65
CA GLY A 746 -13.85 6.81 -12.97
C GLY A 746 -14.62 7.41 -11.79
N ILE A 747 -14.63 8.73 -11.65
CA ILE A 747 -15.48 9.45 -10.70
C ILE A 747 -16.91 9.47 -11.27
N ILE A 748 -17.76 8.55 -10.78
CA ILE A 748 -19.13 8.36 -11.29
C ILE A 748 -20.15 8.19 -10.19
N ALA A 749 -21.42 8.37 -10.53
CA ALA A 749 -22.53 7.84 -9.77
C ALA A 749 -23.62 7.30 -10.71
N HIS A 750 -24.31 6.26 -10.28
CA HIS A 750 -25.41 5.67 -11.06
C HIS A 750 -26.48 5.11 -10.12
N THR A 751 -27.74 5.48 -10.34
CA THR A 751 -28.85 4.99 -9.53
C THR A 751 -29.32 3.61 -9.97
N SER A 752 -29.89 2.82 -9.07
CA SER A 752 -30.84 1.79 -9.47
C SER A 752 -32.05 2.42 -10.20
N PRO A 753 -32.82 1.66 -11.00
CA PRO A 753 -33.89 2.23 -11.81
C PRO A 753 -35.16 2.51 -11.00
N VAL A 754 -35.96 3.47 -11.47
CA VAL A 754 -37.40 3.53 -11.21
C VAL A 754 -38.12 2.83 -12.36
N TYR A 755 -39.02 1.91 -12.06
CA TYR A 755 -39.76 1.14 -13.07
C TYR A 755 -41.09 1.81 -13.40
N ILE A 756 -41.47 1.86 -14.68
CA ILE A 756 -42.73 2.47 -15.15
C ILE A 756 -43.61 1.40 -15.77
N ALA A 757 -44.72 1.07 -15.12
CA ALA A 757 -45.71 0.11 -15.59
C ALA A 757 -46.83 0.83 -16.34
N VAL A 758 -47.20 0.36 -17.53
CA VAL A 758 -48.25 0.97 -18.38
C VAL A 758 -49.37 -0.03 -18.59
N GLY A 759 -50.55 0.23 -18.04
CA GLY A 759 -51.74 -0.60 -18.28
C GLY A 759 -51.78 -1.96 -17.59
N GLY A 760 -50.96 -2.18 -16.55
CA GLY A 760 -50.92 -3.41 -15.77
C GLY A 760 -49.66 -3.53 -14.92
N GLU A 761 -49.36 -4.74 -14.44
CA GLU A 761 -48.10 -5.07 -13.76
C GLU A 761 -46.89 -4.77 -14.67
N TRP A 762 -45.78 -4.35 -14.08
CA TRP A 762 -44.57 -4.05 -14.85
C TRP A 762 -43.97 -5.32 -15.45
N TRP A 763 -43.67 -5.28 -16.75
CA TRP A 763 -42.86 -6.28 -17.44
C TRP A 763 -42.18 -5.62 -18.64
N MET A 764 -41.04 -6.16 -19.04
CA MET A 764 -40.42 -5.85 -20.32
C MET A 764 -39.91 -7.14 -20.96
N PHE A 765 -39.71 -7.15 -22.26
CA PHE A 765 -39.10 -8.27 -22.96
C PHE A 765 -38.39 -7.76 -24.20
N ASP A 766 -37.16 -8.24 -24.40
CA ASP A 766 -36.37 -7.97 -25.59
C ASP A 766 -35.91 -9.30 -26.20
N SER A 767 -36.31 -9.55 -27.44
CA SER A 767 -36.05 -10.83 -28.10
C SER A 767 -34.59 -11.02 -28.46
N GLU A 768 -33.88 -9.96 -28.81
CA GLU A 768 -32.45 -10.03 -29.11
C GLU A 768 -31.67 -10.40 -27.85
N THR A 769 -32.01 -9.79 -26.71
CA THR A 769 -31.45 -10.13 -25.41
C THR A 769 -31.77 -11.56 -25.00
N ALA A 770 -33.01 -12.02 -25.15
CA ALA A 770 -33.35 -13.40 -24.79
C ALA A 770 -32.55 -14.42 -25.62
N ASN A 771 -32.38 -14.17 -26.93
CA ASN A 771 -31.53 -15.00 -27.79
C ASN A 771 -30.04 -14.91 -27.40
N TYR A 772 -29.58 -13.73 -27.01
CA TYR A 772 -28.22 -13.54 -26.50
C TYR A 772 -27.99 -14.34 -25.20
N MET A 773 -28.94 -14.30 -24.26
CA MET A 773 -28.89 -15.09 -23.04
C MET A 773 -28.88 -16.59 -23.34
N LEU A 774 -29.72 -17.07 -24.27
CA LEU A 774 -29.70 -18.47 -24.73
C LEU A 774 -28.34 -18.84 -25.35
N THR A 775 -27.70 -17.91 -26.06
CA THR A 775 -26.36 -18.12 -26.63
C THR A 775 -25.31 -18.29 -25.54
N LEU A 776 -25.37 -17.49 -24.47
CA LEU A 776 -24.48 -17.65 -23.32
C LEU A 776 -24.74 -18.97 -22.59
N VAL A 777 -26.01 -19.34 -22.41
CA VAL A 777 -26.40 -20.63 -21.80
C VAL A 777 -25.83 -21.81 -22.60
N GLU A 778 -25.97 -21.80 -23.93
CA GLU A 778 -25.38 -22.83 -24.80
C GLU A 778 -23.85 -22.80 -24.77
N GLY A 779 -23.24 -21.62 -24.64
CA GLY A 779 -21.81 -21.45 -24.43
C GLY A 779 -21.33 -22.15 -23.15
N GLY A 780 -22.03 -21.94 -22.03
CA GLY A 780 -21.75 -22.60 -20.76
C GLY A 780 -21.91 -24.13 -20.82
N LEU A 781 -23.00 -24.61 -21.42
CA LEU A 781 -23.20 -26.04 -21.67
C LEU A 781 -22.09 -26.63 -22.54
N SER A 782 -21.71 -25.94 -23.61
CA SER A 782 -20.63 -26.36 -24.49
C SER A 782 -19.29 -26.43 -23.75
N TYR A 783 -19.00 -25.45 -22.90
CA TYR A 783 -17.79 -25.44 -22.07
C TYR A 783 -17.77 -26.63 -21.11
N ILE A 784 -18.83 -26.83 -20.33
CA ILE A 784 -18.96 -27.96 -19.38
C ILE A 784 -18.73 -29.29 -20.11
N ARG A 785 -19.33 -29.48 -21.28
CA ARG A 785 -19.29 -30.74 -22.03
C ARG A 785 -17.97 -31.01 -22.73
N LYS A 786 -17.25 -29.98 -23.18
CA LYS A 786 -16.16 -30.13 -24.16
C LYS A 786 -14.81 -29.63 -23.68
N THR A 787 -14.76 -28.72 -22.71
CA THR A 787 -13.55 -27.96 -22.39
C THR A 787 -13.21 -27.97 -20.91
N ALA A 788 -14.23 -27.88 -20.04
CA ALA A 788 -14.05 -27.99 -18.60
C ALA A 788 -13.37 -29.32 -18.24
N ARG A 789 -12.53 -29.27 -17.22
CA ARG A 789 -11.80 -30.46 -16.77
C ARG A 789 -12.68 -31.26 -15.81
N HIS A 790 -12.74 -32.56 -16.07
CA HIS A 790 -13.51 -33.50 -15.27
C HIS A 790 -12.63 -34.61 -14.72
N HIS A 791 -12.88 -35.00 -13.48
CA HIS A 791 -12.46 -36.31 -13.01
C HIS A 791 -13.11 -37.42 -13.83
N ARG A 792 -12.45 -38.59 -13.88
CA ARG A 792 -13.04 -39.73 -14.60
C ARG A 792 -14.32 -40.18 -13.89
N PRO A 793 -15.41 -40.48 -14.60
CA PRO A 793 -16.63 -40.97 -13.98
C PRO A 793 -16.38 -42.20 -13.10
N GLY A 794 -16.91 -42.18 -11.88
CA GLY A 794 -16.78 -43.27 -10.90
C GLY A 794 -15.45 -43.34 -10.16
N THR A 795 -14.51 -42.39 -10.37
CA THR A 795 -13.24 -42.36 -9.61
C THR A 795 -13.26 -41.45 -8.38
N VAL A 796 -14.28 -40.62 -8.23
CA VAL A 796 -14.40 -39.63 -7.15
C VAL A 796 -15.83 -39.59 -6.62
N THR A 797 -15.98 -39.17 -5.36
CA THR A 797 -17.27 -38.76 -4.79
C THR A 797 -17.22 -37.25 -4.63
N HIS A 798 -18.04 -36.54 -5.41
CA HIS A 798 -18.09 -35.08 -5.38
C HIS A 798 -18.81 -34.59 -4.12
N HIS A 799 -18.51 -33.35 -3.71
CA HIS A 799 -19.07 -32.73 -2.50
C HIS A 799 -20.61 -32.61 -2.54
N HIS A 800 -21.20 -32.47 -3.73
CA HIS A 800 -22.66 -32.43 -3.92
C HIS A 800 -23.33 -33.82 -3.75
N GLY A 801 -22.57 -34.91 -3.69
CA GLY A 801 -23.05 -36.26 -3.39
C GLY A 801 -23.88 -36.96 -4.48
N GLU A 802 -24.11 -36.32 -5.63
CA GLU A 802 -24.86 -36.93 -6.74
C GLU A 802 -23.98 -37.86 -7.59
N GLY A 803 -24.57 -38.94 -8.12
CA GLY A 803 -23.85 -39.93 -8.92
C GLY A 803 -23.52 -39.51 -10.36
N ASP A 804 -24.17 -38.46 -10.86
CA ASP A 804 -23.94 -37.89 -12.20
C ASP A 804 -23.50 -36.43 -12.06
N HIS A 805 -22.19 -36.23 -11.99
CA HIS A 805 -21.59 -34.91 -11.86
C HIS A 805 -21.88 -34.00 -13.05
N GLN A 806 -21.90 -34.56 -14.27
CA GLN A 806 -22.14 -33.77 -15.46
C GLN A 806 -23.58 -33.26 -15.50
N ALA A 807 -24.56 -34.10 -15.16
CA ALA A 807 -25.95 -33.67 -15.03
C ALA A 807 -26.14 -32.62 -13.92
N PHE A 808 -25.38 -32.71 -12.82
CA PHE A 808 -25.38 -31.69 -11.76
C PHE A 808 -24.89 -30.32 -12.27
N LEU A 809 -23.79 -30.28 -13.02
CA LEU A 809 -23.24 -29.04 -13.58
C LEU A 809 -24.12 -28.44 -14.69
N GLU A 810 -24.74 -29.27 -15.54
CA GLU A 810 -25.58 -28.80 -16.65
C GLU A 810 -26.96 -28.31 -16.19
N ARG A 811 -27.45 -28.78 -15.03
CA ARG A 811 -28.82 -28.52 -14.55
C ARG A 811 -29.19 -27.03 -14.52
N PRO A 812 -28.40 -26.11 -13.94
CA PRO A 812 -28.79 -24.71 -13.88
C PRO A 812 -28.93 -24.07 -15.26
N PHE A 813 -28.09 -24.46 -16.22
CA PHE A 813 -28.16 -23.98 -17.60
C PHE A 813 -29.42 -24.48 -18.32
N ILE A 814 -29.81 -25.74 -18.10
CA ILE A 814 -31.06 -26.29 -18.63
C ILE A 814 -32.27 -25.56 -18.03
N GLU A 815 -32.27 -25.29 -16.72
CA GLU A 815 -33.31 -24.50 -16.05
C GLU A 815 -33.45 -23.09 -16.65
N ALA A 816 -32.32 -22.43 -16.94
CA ALA A 816 -32.32 -21.12 -17.58
C ALA A 816 -32.85 -21.18 -19.02
N GLN A 817 -32.46 -22.19 -19.80
CA GLN A 817 -32.99 -22.39 -21.15
C GLN A 817 -34.52 -22.56 -21.12
N GLU A 818 -35.03 -23.40 -20.22
CA GLU A 818 -36.46 -23.60 -20.03
C GLU A 818 -37.17 -22.31 -19.58
N ALA A 819 -36.59 -21.55 -18.66
CA ALA A 819 -37.15 -20.28 -18.19
C ALA A 819 -37.28 -19.25 -19.32
N LEU A 820 -36.25 -19.12 -20.16
CA LEU A 820 -36.24 -18.22 -21.31
C LEU A 820 -37.26 -18.66 -22.37
N HIS A 821 -37.27 -19.94 -22.74
CA HIS A 821 -38.26 -20.48 -23.69
C HIS A 821 -39.70 -20.32 -23.18
N ARG A 822 -39.95 -20.52 -21.88
CA ARG A 822 -41.28 -20.28 -21.28
C ARG A 822 -41.71 -18.82 -21.45
N ARG A 823 -40.83 -17.84 -21.19
CA ARG A 823 -41.15 -16.41 -21.42
C ARG A 823 -41.43 -16.13 -22.89
N MET A 824 -40.59 -16.64 -23.80
CA MET A 824 -40.79 -16.46 -25.25
C MET A 824 -42.13 -17.07 -25.70
N HIS A 825 -42.48 -18.27 -25.22
CA HIS A 825 -43.73 -18.93 -25.54
C HIS A 825 -44.96 -18.17 -25.00
N GLN A 826 -44.90 -17.67 -23.75
CA GLN A 826 -45.97 -16.86 -23.16
C GLN A 826 -46.24 -15.57 -23.94
N LEU A 827 -45.21 -15.01 -24.57
CA LEU A 827 -45.30 -13.80 -25.39
C LEU A 827 -45.55 -14.08 -26.88
N GLY A 828 -45.69 -15.35 -27.27
CA GLY A 828 -45.96 -15.75 -28.65
C GLY A 828 -44.79 -15.50 -29.62
N ILE A 829 -43.56 -15.44 -29.11
CA ILE A 829 -42.36 -15.15 -29.89
C ILE A 829 -41.82 -16.46 -30.48
N PRO A 830 -41.66 -16.58 -31.82
CA PRO A 830 -41.03 -17.75 -32.44
C PRO A 830 -39.56 -17.85 -32.01
N HIS A 831 -39.12 -19.04 -31.62
CA HIS A 831 -37.75 -19.32 -31.16
C HIS A 831 -37.34 -20.76 -31.44
#